data_AF-A0A5R8KJ47-F1
#
_entry.id   AF-A0A5R8KJ47-F1
#
_cell.length_a   1.000
_cell.length_b   1.000
_cell.length_c   1.000
_cell.angle_alpha   90.00
_cell.angle_beta   90.00
_cell.angle_gamma   90.00
#
_symmetry.space_group_name_H-M   'P 1'
#
loop_
_entity.id
_entity.type
_entity.pdbx_description
1 polymer ?
#
loop_
_entity_poly.entity_id
_entity_poly.type
_entity_poly.pdbx_seq_one_letter_code
_entity_poly.pdbx_strand_id
1 'polypeptide(L)'
;MNRWKMIIAGVLLGVGMIVTAWAQAESDPLVGLVGEEKEPLKKGELRLNVTLLRMAKADAARLLLEDVGGTDWEERLVKLKEVGKIEWVNWWKADGYVSQGKWKAGRTEKYRYVNQMAAADFWEGWQGAKERGLPVPDLERLVNETSEADVGGLLEADFTLNEELGVVDLKVELFYDPGPNVKREVKTWPLPGMGLFRPIFQPWELVTKGRVEVNRVFFLGAQMEAEVGGLVKKGVAPEVMGERHDHVLLAFGKVSSAKRGESKARPASGLRMQTWTLAVAPGEFLPWMVERKGFGKDEAVLAKWLAAAEQGEGVEMLACSSALTESGEESRLSGKLRWEDVRSFVPGGTVQDFRAQADDYAYHVVKHLVKWEMHRVPADKAEDSFRPVAGERADRDKGGLYSGNVLVSRPAAPARWTKWKSAMERDESEPGAVEMSLADVEKDDDSYPGGDESFETSFTVMRGDVAMIYAGLKEGTVHATFVRVVEDTVEKVAAPVLPEMNRLMTWVIETPLDWRNGMVKDGGVDPGRLGEELLKAVNQGKAELKGLLSHDQWRQERMSLHSYLGKPVIFFENMVNTAVHPGGIFFNTSQVGRNLIGDRSVTRWLGDDEKWGSGQGFSFLSLGEPKWQQWGMWVATVKGANAQNSGFKHPVFPINEVGATAKLMPGVAQLVAVMRTSTVGVDVATAKMRWYVARLDAESKVNSVDRVVAGMNEEPRMVQALVLKGKVGGEDAGAWLEALAKKECEVVDEVMTAGKTGAASTGADYYFPNGRVGERNLSREEVFDGPAKMPEGTKFASQVDLLNRVVGFQWKMMDGKWSVERDGKAPEVVTDVFTEVRSEWPVDERVDWKTMPKVTVNVQRPIFTIQRAEGEVPALGETVVKRLSESEVILVRRLRVER
;
A
#
# COMPACT_ATOMS: atom_id res chain seq x y z
N MET A 1 -38.78 24.15 -27.49
CA MET A 1 -38.15 24.37 -26.15
C MET A 1 -36.66 24.61 -26.34
N ASN A 2 -36.24 25.81 -25.93
CA ASN A 2 -34.94 26.50 -25.84
C ASN A 2 -33.62 25.84 -26.28
N ARG A 3 -33.18 26.13 -27.52
CA ARG A 3 -31.75 26.18 -27.91
C ARG A 3 -30.93 27.12 -27.00
N TRP A 4 -31.56 28.16 -26.47
CA TRP A 4 -30.94 29.11 -25.54
C TRP A 4 -30.60 28.51 -24.18
N LYS A 5 -31.36 27.52 -23.68
CA LYS A 5 -31.06 26.82 -22.41
C LYS A 5 -29.90 25.84 -22.57
N MET A 6 -29.80 25.15 -23.71
CA MET A 6 -28.61 24.35 -24.07
C MET A 6 -27.35 25.20 -24.20
N ILE A 7 -27.46 26.41 -24.77
CA ILE A 7 -26.33 27.35 -24.81
C ILE A 7 -25.98 27.82 -23.39
N ILE A 8 -26.94 28.10 -22.53
CA ILE A 8 -26.66 28.52 -21.14
C ILE A 8 -26.06 27.37 -20.31
N ALA A 9 -26.50 26.12 -20.47
CA ALA A 9 -25.87 24.97 -19.82
C ALA A 9 -24.46 24.68 -20.38
N GLY A 10 -24.28 24.80 -21.70
CA GLY A 10 -22.97 24.73 -22.36
C GLY A 10 -22.05 25.91 -22.01
N VAL A 11 -22.61 27.07 -21.68
CA VAL A 11 -21.90 28.26 -21.19
C VAL A 11 -21.70 28.19 -19.67
N LEU A 12 -22.52 27.52 -18.88
CA LEU A 12 -22.27 27.32 -17.44
C LEU A 12 -21.18 26.26 -17.22
N LEU A 13 -21.21 25.17 -18.00
CA LEU A 13 -20.09 24.23 -18.11
C LEU A 13 -18.88 24.91 -18.77
N GLY A 14 -19.11 25.76 -19.77
CA GLY A 14 -18.09 26.55 -20.46
C GLY A 14 -17.44 27.62 -19.59
N VAL A 15 -18.17 28.26 -18.69
CA VAL A 15 -17.68 29.28 -17.75
C VAL A 15 -16.96 28.62 -16.57
N GLY A 16 -17.38 27.41 -16.17
CA GLY A 16 -16.55 26.51 -15.36
C GLY A 16 -15.29 26.03 -16.08
N MET A 17 -15.26 26.07 -17.43
CA MET A 17 -14.07 25.81 -18.25
C MET A 17 -13.23 27.07 -18.56
N ILE A 18 -13.80 28.29 -18.50
CA ILE A 18 -13.11 29.58 -18.72
C ILE A 18 -12.50 30.10 -17.40
N VAL A 19 -11.86 29.22 -16.63
CA VAL A 19 -10.82 29.61 -15.66
C VAL A 19 -9.43 29.16 -16.15
N THR A 20 -9.36 28.46 -17.29
CA THR A 20 -8.11 28.01 -17.90
C THR A 20 -7.65 28.95 -19.01
N ALA A 21 -7.24 30.17 -18.62
CA ALA A 21 -6.27 30.99 -19.36
C ALA A 21 -6.04 32.30 -18.60
N TRP A 22 -5.50 32.22 -17.39
CA TRP A 22 -4.48 33.23 -17.09
C TRP A 22 -3.30 32.83 -17.95
N ALA A 23 -3.17 33.50 -19.09
CA ALA A 23 -1.99 33.42 -19.93
C ALA A 23 -0.79 33.57 -18.98
N GLN A 24 -0.01 32.49 -18.84
CA GLN A 24 1.30 32.53 -18.22
C GLN A 24 2.12 33.46 -19.12
N ALA A 25 2.06 34.77 -18.85
CA ALA A 25 3.14 35.64 -19.24
C ALA A 25 4.41 35.00 -18.67
N GLU A 26 5.50 34.99 -19.44
CA GLU A 26 6.84 34.60 -18.97
C GLU A 26 7.25 35.55 -17.82
N SER A 27 6.66 35.36 -16.65
CA SER A 27 7.07 36.00 -15.42
C SER A 27 8.24 35.20 -14.90
N ASP A 28 9.32 35.89 -14.60
CA ASP A 28 10.49 35.30 -13.98
C ASP A 28 10.06 34.50 -12.72
N PRO A 29 10.39 33.19 -12.62
CA PRO A 29 10.01 32.32 -11.51
C PRO A 29 10.43 32.87 -10.14
N LEU A 30 11.46 33.73 -10.10
CA LEU A 30 12.11 34.15 -8.86
C LEU A 30 11.77 35.60 -8.44
N VAL A 31 10.85 36.29 -9.11
CA VAL A 31 10.56 37.73 -8.86
C VAL A 31 10.24 38.02 -7.40
N GLY A 32 9.45 37.18 -6.74
CA GLY A 32 9.09 37.36 -5.32
C GLY A 32 10.14 36.89 -4.31
N LEU A 33 11.18 36.20 -4.76
CA LEU A 33 12.23 35.62 -3.90
C LEU A 33 13.54 36.41 -3.99
N VAL A 34 14.02 36.63 -5.22
CA VAL A 34 15.35 37.22 -5.51
C VAL A 34 15.25 38.51 -6.34
N GLY A 35 14.12 38.76 -6.99
CA GLY A 35 13.90 39.97 -7.79
C GLY A 35 13.68 41.25 -6.97
N GLU A 36 13.81 42.41 -7.63
CA GLU A 36 13.42 43.70 -7.05
C GLU A 36 11.89 43.78 -6.91
N GLU A 37 11.40 43.89 -5.68
CA GLU A 37 9.97 44.05 -5.43
C GLU A 37 9.48 45.40 -5.96
N LYS A 38 8.50 45.39 -6.87
CA LYS A 38 7.92 46.62 -7.47
C LYS A 38 7.26 47.57 -6.46
N GLU A 39 6.88 47.05 -5.29
CA GLU A 39 6.19 47.80 -4.22
C GLU A 39 7.03 47.78 -2.93
N PRO A 40 7.55 48.94 -2.48
CA PRO A 40 8.33 49.00 -1.24
C PRO A 40 7.46 48.76 -0.01
N LEU A 41 7.97 47.99 0.96
CA LEU A 41 7.32 47.75 2.25
C LEU A 41 7.34 49.00 3.13
N LYS A 42 6.22 49.30 3.78
CA LYS A 42 6.17 50.35 4.80
C LYS A 42 6.81 49.86 6.10
N LYS A 43 7.20 50.80 6.94
CA LYS A 43 7.77 50.51 8.26
C LYS A 43 6.78 49.70 9.10
N GLY A 44 7.20 48.52 9.57
CA GLY A 44 6.38 47.61 10.37
C GLY A 44 5.53 46.63 9.56
N GLU A 45 5.55 46.70 8.22
CA GLU A 45 4.94 45.68 7.37
C GLU A 45 5.91 44.50 7.19
N LEU A 46 5.33 43.30 7.21
CA LEU A 46 5.96 42.06 6.79
C LEU A 46 5.26 41.54 5.54
N ARG A 47 6.02 40.91 4.66
CA ARG A 47 5.50 40.26 3.44
C ARG A 47 6.02 38.84 3.34
N LEU A 48 5.13 37.89 3.15
CA LEU A 48 5.48 36.52 2.79
C LEU A 48 5.28 36.34 1.28
N ASN A 49 6.35 36.03 0.58
CA ASN A 49 6.30 35.51 -0.78
C ASN A 49 6.57 34.00 -0.74
N VAL A 50 5.71 33.21 -1.37
CA VAL A 50 5.92 31.77 -1.60
C VAL A 50 5.86 31.51 -3.09
N THR A 51 6.80 30.75 -3.61
CA THR A 51 6.84 30.32 -5.02
C THR A 51 6.89 28.80 -5.08
N LEU A 52 6.01 28.22 -5.89
CA LEU A 52 6.04 26.81 -6.24
C LEU A 52 6.75 26.65 -7.59
N LEU A 53 7.78 25.83 -7.59
CA LEU A 53 8.62 25.50 -8.74
C LEU A 53 8.48 24.02 -9.07
N ARG A 54 8.84 23.65 -10.29
CA ARG A 54 8.92 22.26 -10.76
C ARG A 54 10.34 21.97 -11.23
N MET A 55 10.84 20.76 -10.95
CA MET A 55 12.14 20.26 -11.41
C MET A 55 12.08 18.75 -11.71
N ALA A 56 12.94 18.28 -12.61
CA ALA A 56 13.08 16.85 -12.90
C ALA A 56 13.49 16.05 -11.65
N LYS A 57 12.97 14.82 -11.50
CA LYS A 57 13.20 14.01 -10.29
C LYS A 57 14.69 13.84 -9.93
N ALA A 58 15.54 13.50 -10.89
CA ALA A 58 16.96 13.23 -10.63
C ALA A 58 17.70 14.47 -10.11
N ASP A 59 17.44 15.62 -10.73
CA ASP A 59 17.99 16.90 -10.29
C ASP A 59 17.50 17.28 -8.89
N ALA A 60 16.23 17.00 -8.56
CA ALA A 60 15.66 17.29 -7.24
C ALA A 60 16.29 16.44 -6.15
N ALA A 61 16.46 15.15 -6.38
CA ALA A 61 17.09 14.29 -5.39
C ALA A 61 18.57 14.64 -5.16
N ARG A 62 19.30 15.03 -6.22
CA ARG A 62 20.67 15.50 -6.09
C ARG A 62 20.75 16.84 -5.36
N LEU A 63 19.86 17.78 -5.71
CA LEU A 63 19.72 19.07 -5.04
C LEU A 63 19.50 18.89 -3.53
N LEU A 64 18.57 17.99 -3.16
CA LEU A 64 18.30 17.65 -1.77
C LEU A 64 19.53 17.01 -1.11
N LEU A 65 20.23 16.08 -1.77
CA LEU A 65 21.43 15.44 -1.20
C LEU A 65 22.55 16.45 -0.94
N GLU A 66 22.75 17.40 -1.86
CA GLU A 66 23.71 18.50 -1.73
C GLU A 66 23.27 19.56 -0.68
N ASP A 67 21.98 19.66 -0.32
CA ASP A 67 21.51 20.53 0.76
C ASP A 67 21.81 19.92 2.14
N VAL A 68 22.96 20.27 2.68
CA VAL A 68 23.44 19.89 4.02
C VAL A 68 23.11 20.94 5.11
N GLY A 69 22.26 21.93 4.78
CA GLY A 69 21.97 23.08 5.64
C GLY A 69 22.94 24.25 5.44
N GLY A 70 22.48 25.46 5.76
CA GLY A 70 23.28 26.70 5.61
C GLY A 70 23.47 27.14 4.15
N THR A 71 22.65 26.60 3.25
CA THR A 71 22.65 26.88 1.81
C THR A 71 22.18 28.32 1.55
N ASP A 72 22.92 29.08 0.74
CA ASP A 72 22.43 30.33 0.16
C ASP A 72 21.49 29.98 -1.00
N TRP A 73 20.18 29.94 -0.69
CA TRP A 73 19.16 29.56 -1.66
C TRP A 73 18.99 30.61 -2.75
N GLU A 74 19.27 31.88 -2.47
CA GLU A 74 19.21 32.96 -3.45
C GLU A 74 20.16 32.71 -4.62
N GLU A 75 21.45 32.51 -4.35
CA GLU A 75 22.44 32.24 -5.40
C GLU A 75 22.13 30.92 -6.13
N ARG A 76 21.71 29.90 -5.39
CA ARG A 76 21.45 28.58 -5.93
C ARG A 76 20.24 28.55 -6.88
N LEU A 77 19.14 29.21 -6.51
CA LEU A 77 17.95 29.31 -7.35
C LEU A 77 18.24 30.10 -8.63
N VAL A 78 19.03 31.17 -8.56
CA VAL A 78 19.46 31.93 -9.75
C VAL A 78 20.25 31.03 -10.70
N LYS A 79 21.23 30.28 -10.20
CA LYS A 79 22.01 29.33 -11.02
C LYS A 79 21.11 28.27 -11.66
N LEU A 80 20.20 27.65 -10.88
CA LEU A 80 19.27 26.64 -11.39
C LEU A 80 18.37 27.19 -12.50
N LYS A 81 17.92 28.44 -12.37
CA LYS A 81 17.17 29.14 -13.42
C LYS A 81 18.01 29.37 -14.67
N GLU A 82 19.24 29.87 -14.51
CA GLU A 82 20.16 30.17 -15.62
C GLU A 82 20.47 28.93 -16.46
N VAL A 83 20.59 27.76 -15.83
CA VAL A 83 20.80 26.49 -16.54
C VAL A 83 19.50 25.79 -16.98
N GLY A 84 18.33 26.42 -16.78
CA GLY A 84 17.04 25.90 -17.23
C GLY A 84 16.53 24.67 -16.47
N LYS A 85 16.95 24.48 -15.20
CA LYS A 85 16.55 23.31 -14.39
C LYS A 85 15.25 23.49 -13.60
N ILE A 86 14.77 24.72 -13.44
CA ILE A 86 13.55 25.02 -12.69
C ILE A 86 12.50 25.70 -13.56
N GLU A 87 11.25 25.26 -13.40
CA GLU A 87 10.07 25.83 -14.06
C GLU A 87 9.14 26.48 -13.03
N TRP A 88 8.46 27.54 -13.42
CA TRP A 88 7.47 28.21 -12.59
C TRP A 88 6.12 27.47 -12.61
N VAL A 89 5.51 27.26 -11.42
CA VAL A 89 4.18 26.66 -11.29
C VAL A 89 3.16 27.67 -10.76
N ASN A 90 3.42 28.28 -9.60
CA ASN A 90 2.53 29.27 -8.99
C ASN A 90 3.28 30.15 -7.97
N TRP A 91 2.67 31.26 -7.53
CA TRP A 91 3.18 32.08 -6.43
C TRP A 91 2.04 32.65 -5.57
N TRP A 92 2.38 32.97 -4.32
CA TRP A 92 1.50 33.60 -3.35
C TRP A 92 2.24 34.75 -2.68
N LYS A 93 1.53 35.86 -2.46
CA LYS A 93 2.01 37.02 -1.71
C LYS A 93 0.97 37.42 -0.68
N ALA A 94 1.41 37.54 0.56
CA ALA A 94 0.60 38.03 1.66
C ALA A 94 1.35 39.12 2.42
N ASP A 95 0.68 40.25 2.65
CA ASP A 95 1.22 41.37 3.42
C ASP A 95 0.49 41.45 4.77
N GLY A 96 1.21 41.78 5.85
CA GLY A 96 0.66 41.85 7.22
C GLY A 96 1.27 42.98 8.05
N TYR A 97 0.50 43.51 8.99
CA TYR A 97 0.83 44.72 9.76
C TYR A 97 0.93 44.45 11.27
N VAL A 98 1.64 43.40 11.69
CA VAL A 98 1.74 43.00 13.11
C VAL A 98 2.93 42.05 13.34
N SER A 99 3.42 41.98 14.57
CA SER A 99 4.45 41.01 15.00
C SER A 99 3.93 39.58 15.16
N GLN A 100 2.61 39.36 15.17
CA GLN A 100 1.98 38.04 15.17
C GLN A 100 0.67 38.11 14.38
N GLY A 101 0.38 37.11 13.56
CA GLY A 101 -0.87 37.10 12.81
C GLY A 101 -1.05 35.87 11.93
N LYS A 102 -2.00 35.98 11.02
CA LYS A 102 -2.29 34.98 9.99
C LYS A 102 -2.18 35.63 8.62
N TRP A 103 -1.44 35.00 7.72
CA TRP A 103 -1.45 35.31 6.31
C TRP A 103 -2.36 34.35 5.57
N LYS A 104 -3.15 34.90 4.65
CA LYS A 104 -3.95 34.14 3.71
C LYS A 104 -3.77 34.74 2.33
N ALA A 105 -3.35 33.93 1.37
CA ALA A 105 -3.16 34.34 -0.01
C ALA A 105 -3.71 33.30 -0.97
N GLY A 106 -4.13 33.76 -2.14
CA GLY A 106 -4.84 32.92 -3.10
C GLY A 106 -6.27 32.62 -2.67
N ARG A 107 -6.93 31.77 -3.45
CA ARG A 107 -8.29 31.29 -3.21
C ARG A 107 -8.47 29.95 -3.91
N THR A 108 -9.34 29.13 -3.36
CA THR A 108 -9.92 28.01 -4.10
C THR A 108 -11.25 28.45 -4.71
N GLU A 109 -11.59 27.84 -5.85
CA GLU A 109 -12.87 27.95 -6.51
C GLU A 109 -13.51 26.56 -6.60
N LYS A 110 -14.85 26.50 -6.61
CA LYS A 110 -15.56 25.24 -6.79
C LYS A 110 -15.64 24.90 -8.28
N TYR A 111 -14.91 23.88 -8.71
CA TYR A 111 -15.10 23.27 -10.02
C TYR A 111 -16.28 22.29 -9.95
N ARG A 112 -17.35 22.60 -10.69
CA ARG A 112 -18.54 21.76 -10.78
C ARG A 112 -18.41 20.78 -11.94
N TYR A 113 -18.74 19.52 -11.70
CA TYR A 113 -18.77 18.48 -12.73
C TYR A 113 -19.92 17.52 -12.52
N VAL A 114 -20.41 16.98 -13.62
CA VAL A 114 -21.38 15.89 -13.58
C VAL A 114 -20.63 14.63 -13.18
N ASN A 115 -20.93 14.09 -12.01
CA ASN A 115 -20.39 12.80 -11.62
C ASN A 115 -21.02 11.68 -12.47
N GLN A 116 -20.31 10.56 -12.59
CA GLN A 116 -20.73 9.45 -13.45
C GLN A 116 -22.07 8.84 -13.01
N MET A 117 -22.36 8.84 -11.71
CA MET A 117 -23.63 8.34 -11.15
C MET A 117 -24.84 9.13 -11.62
N ALA A 118 -24.81 10.46 -11.48
CA ALA A 118 -25.91 11.33 -11.91
C ALA A 118 -26.11 11.24 -13.44
N ALA A 119 -25.02 11.14 -14.19
CA ALA A 119 -25.07 10.90 -15.64
C ALA A 119 -25.75 9.57 -16.01
N ALA A 120 -25.41 8.49 -15.30
CA ALA A 120 -26.01 7.17 -15.49
C ALA A 120 -27.51 7.19 -15.16
N ASP A 121 -27.89 7.68 -13.98
CA ASP A 121 -29.29 7.78 -13.53
C ASP A 121 -30.15 8.59 -14.51
N PHE A 122 -29.61 9.69 -15.02
CA PHE A 122 -30.29 10.52 -16.01
C PHE A 122 -30.49 9.78 -17.34
N TRP A 123 -29.46 9.09 -17.83
CA TRP A 123 -29.53 8.32 -19.06
C TRP A 123 -30.56 7.19 -18.96
N GLU A 124 -30.59 6.48 -17.83
CA GLU A 124 -31.56 5.40 -17.57
C GLU A 124 -32.99 5.93 -17.54
N GLY A 125 -33.23 7.02 -16.80
CA GLY A 125 -34.54 7.68 -16.78
C GLY A 125 -34.97 8.16 -18.17
N TRP A 126 -34.03 8.63 -18.98
CA TRP A 126 -34.29 9.09 -20.35
C TRP A 126 -34.68 7.95 -21.30
N GLN A 127 -33.96 6.83 -21.27
CA GLN A 127 -34.31 5.66 -22.08
C GLN A 127 -35.64 5.06 -21.63
N GLY A 128 -35.83 4.85 -20.32
CA GLY A 128 -37.07 4.30 -19.77
C GLY A 128 -38.29 5.16 -20.08
N ALA A 129 -38.13 6.50 -20.08
CA ALA A 129 -39.19 7.41 -20.49
C ALA A 129 -39.51 7.29 -22.00
N LYS A 130 -38.48 7.23 -22.85
CA LYS A 130 -38.66 7.05 -24.30
C LYS A 130 -39.41 5.77 -24.65
N GLU A 131 -39.02 4.65 -24.04
CA GLU A 131 -39.62 3.35 -24.33
C GLU A 131 -41.07 3.25 -23.87
N ARG A 132 -41.40 3.91 -22.76
CA ARG A 132 -42.76 3.94 -22.20
C ARG A 132 -43.62 5.08 -22.75
N GLY A 133 -43.09 5.90 -23.65
CA GLY A 133 -43.79 7.09 -24.17
C GLY A 133 -44.08 8.15 -23.11
N LEU A 134 -43.29 8.20 -22.04
CA LEU A 134 -43.39 9.15 -20.93
C LEU A 134 -42.50 10.39 -21.20
N PRO A 135 -42.75 11.51 -20.50
CA PRO A 135 -41.86 12.67 -20.54
C PRO A 135 -40.44 12.29 -20.09
N VAL A 136 -39.44 12.67 -20.88
CA VAL A 136 -38.02 12.44 -20.54
C VAL A 136 -37.59 13.32 -19.36
N PRO A 137 -36.64 12.87 -18.51
CA PRO A 137 -36.08 13.68 -17.42
C PRO A 137 -35.48 15.00 -17.93
N ASP A 138 -35.58 16.06 -17.11
CA ASP A 138 -35.06 17.38 -17.45
C ASP A 138 -33.54 17.43 -17.24
N LEU A 139 -32.80 17.82 -18.30
CA LEU A 139 -31.35 17.98 -18.26
C LEU A 139 -30.92 19.05 -17.25
N GLU A 140 -31.77 20.05 -16.98
CA GLU A 140 -31.49 21.07 -15.94
C GLU A 140 -31.36 20.44 -14.55
N ARG A 141 -32.06 19.34 -14.27
CA ARG A 141 -31.94 18.63 -13.00
C ARG A 141 -30.58 17.96 -12.85
N LEU A 142 -30.05 17.35 -13.92
CA LEU A 142 -28.71 16.75 -13.93
C LEU A 142 -27.62 17.81 -13.68
N VAL A 143 -27.76 19.00 -14.25
CA VAL A 143 -26.84 20.12 -14.03
C VAL A 143 -26.91 20.66 -12.60
N ASN A 144 -28.05 20.49 -11.91
CA ASN A 144 -28.20 20.88 -10.51
C ASN A 144 -27.71 19.80 -9.52
N GLU A 145 -27.44 18.59 -9.98
CA GLU A 145 -26.96 17.45 -9.19
C GLU A 145 -25.44 17.20 -9.38
N THR A 146 -24.68 18.24 -9.77
CA THR A 146 -23.22 18.16 -10.01
C THR A 146 -22.41 18.04 -8.72
N SER A 147 -21.35 17.23 -8.73
CA SER A 147 -20.30 17.22 -7.71
C SER A 147 -19.46 18.50 -7.78
N GLU A 148 -18.81 18.87 -6.66
CA GLU A 148 -17.91 20.01 -6.57
C GLU A 148 -16.52 19.57 -6.07
N ALA A 149 -15.46 20.07 -6.71
CA ALA A 149 -14.09 19.94 -6.23
C ALA A 149 -13.46 21.32 -6.03
N ASP A 150 -12.64 21.49 -5.00
CA ASP A 150 -11.84 22.69 -4.82
C ASP A 150 -10.66 22.71 -5.79
N VAL A 151 -10.56 23.75 -6.62
CA VAL A 151 -9.46 23.99 -7.56
C VAL A 151 -8.83 25.35 -7.31
N GLY A 152 -7.57 25.52 -7.67
CA GLY A 152 -6.80 26.76 -7.47
C GLY A 152 -5.72 26.60 -6.40
N GLY A 153 -5.24 27.72 -5.88
CA GLY A 153 -4.14 27.74 -4.91
C GLY A 153 -4.51 28.53 -3.67
N LEU A 154 -4.31 27.94 -2.50
CA LEU A 154 -4.53 28.58 -1.21
C LEU A 154 -3.29 28.40 -0.33
N LEU A 155 -2.78 29.52 0.18
CA LEU A 155 -1.76 29.58 1.21
C LEU A 155 -2.40 30.13 2.48
N GLU A 156 -2.33 29.38 3.57
CA GLU A 156 -2.60 29.86 4.93
C GLU A 156 -1.33 29.71 5.77
N ALA A 157 -0.92 30.77 6.45
CA ALA A 157 0.26 30.73 7.30
C ALA A 157 0.04 31.48 8.61
N ASP A 158 0.20 30.79 9.74
CA ASP A 158 0.29 31.43 11.05
C ASP A 158 1.75 31.85 11.28
N PHE A 159 1.97 33.07 11.78
CA PHE A 159 3.33 33.59 11.97
C PHE A 159 3.52 34.35 13.28
N THR A 160 4.72 34.28 13.83
CA THR A 160 5.17 35.09 14.98
C THR A 160 6.60 35.59 14.71
N LEU A 161 6.77 36.93 14.66
CA LEU A 161 8.06 37.60 14.47
C LEU A 161 8.78 37.76 15.80
N ASN A 162 10.04 37.36 15.83
CA ASN A 162 10.99 37.74 16.87
C ASN A 162 11.94 38.80 16.30
N GLU A 163 11.66 40.08 16.60
CA GLU A 163 12.44 41.22 16.11
C GLU A 163 13.90 41.22 16.60
N GLU A 164 14.16 40.70 17.79
CA GLU A 164 15.51 40.67 18.38
C GLU A 164 16.43 39.69 17.65
N LEU A 165 15.88 38.56 17.24
CA LEU A 165 16.62 37.48 16.56
C LEU A 165 16.54 37.57 15.03
N GLY A 166 15.66 38.42 14.48
CA GLY A 166 15.46 38.55 13.04
C GLY A 166 14.85 37.31 12.39
N VAL A 167 13.99 36.58 13.13
CA VAL A 167 13.38 35.31 12.68
C VAL A 167 11.87 35.33 12.81
N VAL A 168 11.21 34.48 12.03
CA VAL A 168 9.77 34.24 12.07
C VAL A 168 9.51 32.77 12.30
N ASP A 169 8.73 32.45 13.32
CA ASP A 169 8.15 31.12 13.48
C ASP A 169 6.91 31.04 12.56
N LEU A 170 6.91 30.09 11.63
CA LEU A 170 5.86 29.87 10.64
C LEU A 170 5.19 28.52 10.84
N LYS A 171 3.87 28.48 10.71
CA LYS A 171 3.09 27.27 10.40
C LYS A 171 2.41 27.52 9.07
N VAL A 172 2.69 26.70 8.06
CA VAL A 172 2.22 26.87 6.68
C VAL A 172 1.37 25.69 6.26
N GLU A 173 0.19 25.99 5.73
CA GLU A 173 -0.70 25.07 5.04
C GLU A 173 -0.87 25.58 3.61
N LEU A 174 -0.34 24.83 2.65
CA LEU A 174 -0.32 25.18 1.24
C LEU A 174 -1.06 24.11 0.44
N PHE A 175 -2.08 24.54 -0.29
CA PHE A 175 -2.85 23.72 -1.22
C PHE A 175 -2.72 24.28 -2.63
N TYR A 176 -2.50 23.40 -3.60
CA TYR A 176 -2.49 23.75 -5.01
C TYR A 176 -3.10 22.64 -5.85
N ASP A 177 -4.15 22.96 -6.61
CA ASP A 177 -4.70 22.12 -7.66
C ASP A 177 -4.84 22.96 -8.93
N PRO A 178 -4.15 22.63 -10.03
CA PRO A 178 -4.28 23.36 -11.29
C PRO A 178 -5.66 23.19 -11.94
N GLY A 179 -6.54 22.35 -11.38
CA GLY A 179 -7.81 21.94 -11.97
C GLY A 179 -7.62 20.76 -12.93
N PRO A 180 -8.70 20.31 -13.60
CA PRO A 180 -8.65 19.14 -14.44
C PRO A 180 -7.94 19.41 -15.76
N ASN A 181 -6.60 19.30 -15.74
CA ASN A 181 -5.73 19.39 -16.90
C ASN A 181 -5.90 18.21 -17.86
N VAL A 182 -6.51 17.12 -17.38
CA VAL A 182 -6.87 15.95 -18.18
C VAL A 182 -8.37 15.73 -18.10
N LYS A 183 -9.00 15.73 -19.28
CA LYS A 183 -10.40 15.35 -19.45
C LYS A 183 -10.46 14.12 -20.34
N ARG A 184 -11.05 13.04 -19.83
CA ARG A 184 -11.29 11.82 -20.60
C ARG A 184 -12.78 11.70 -20.91
N GLU A 185 -13.13 11.57 -22.18
CA GLU A 185 -14.54 11.41 -22.58
C GLU A 185 -15.11 10.09 -22.05
N VAL A 186 -16.32 10.16 -21.48
CA VAL A 186 -17.09 9.00 -21.03
C VAL A 186 -17.99 8.55 -22.18
N LYS A 187 -17.70 7.37 -22.75
CA LYS A 187 -18.45 6.82 -23.90
C LYS A 187 -19.57 5.87 -23.51
N THR A 188 -19.64 5.48 -22.24
CA THR A 188 -20.55 4.45 -21.72
C THR A 188 -21.99 4.95 -21.61
N TRP A 189 -22.20 6.22 -21.23
CA TRP A 189 -23.54 6.83 -21.11
C TRP A 189 -23.66 8.03 -22.04
N PRO A 190 -23.93 7.82 -23.34
CA PRO A 190 -24.02 8.92 -24.29
C PRO A 190 -25.25 9.77 -23.94
N LEU A 191 -25.02 10.96 -23.40
CA LEU A 191 -26.09 11.92 -23.15
C LEU A 191 -26.46 12.64 -24.47
N PRO A 192 -27.77 12.80 -24.76
CA PRO A 192 -28.19 13.53 -25.96
C PRO A 192 -27.70 14.98 -25.94
N GLY A 193 -26.82 15.33 -26.88
CA GLY A 193 -26.36 16.70 -27.08
C GLY A 193 -25.38 17.25 -26.03
N MET A 194 -24.83 16.38 -25.17
CA MET A 194 -23.85 16.75 -24.14
C MET A 194 -22.73 15.71 -24.06
N GLY A 195 -21.47 16.16 -24.18
CA GLY A 195 -20.30 15.31 -23.94
C GLY A 195 -20.01 15.21 -22.44
N LEU A 196 -19.87 13.98 -21.93
CA LEU A 196 -19.44 13.74 -20.55
C LEU A 196 -17.94 13.49 -20.48
N PHE A 197 -17.30 14.04 -19.46
CA PHE A 197 -15.87 13.90 -19.25
C PHE A 197 -15.59 13.53 -17.79
N ARG A 198 -14.62 12.64 -17.57
CA ARG A 198 -14.01 12.41 -16.26
C ARG A 198 -12.97 13.51 -16.01
N PRO A 199 -13.18 14.41 -15.03
CA PRO A 199 -12.15 15.33 -14.60
C PRO A 199 -11.15 14.58 -13.73
N ILE A 200 -9.85 14.74 -14.04
CA ILE A 200 -8.77 14.21 -13.21
C ILE A 200 -8.05 15.38 -12.57
N PHE A 201 -8.08 15.43 -11.24
CA PHE A 201 -7.50 16.48 -10.41
C PHE A 201 -6.10 16.09 -9.95
N GLN A 202 -5.23 17.08 -9.77
CA GLN A 202 -3.85 16.87 -9.33
C GLN A 202 -3.50 17.72 -8.10
N PRO A 203 -4.21 17.55 -6.97
CA PRO A 203 -3.96 18.38 -5.81
C PRO A 203 -2.61 18.04 -5.19
N TRP A 204 -1.93 19.09 -4.74
CA TRP A 204 -0.69 19.05 -4.00
C TRP A 204 -0.87 19.82 -2.69
N GLU A 205 -0.52 19.17 -1.60
CA GLU A 205 -0.70 19.67 -0.24
C GLU A 205 0.63 19.62 0.53
N LEU A 206 0.92 20.70 1.25
CA LEU A 206 2.02 20.82 2.18
C LEU A 206 1.50 21.39 3.50
N VAL A 207 1.74 20.69 4.59
CA VAL A 207 1.57 21.15 5.97
C VAL A 207 2.93 21.09 6.65
N THR A 208 3.44 22.23 7.09
CA THR A 208 4.78 22.33 7.68
C THR A 208 4.83 23.41 8.74
N LYS A 209 5.79 23.30 9.65
CA LYS A 209 6.07 24.30 10.67
C LYS A 209 7.57 24.46 10.83
N GLY A 210 8.04 25.67 11.05
CA GLY A 210 9.45 25.90 11.36
C GLY A 210 9.82 27.37 11.45
N ARG A 211 11.06 27.61 11.86
CA ARG A 211 11.62 28.95 12.02
C ARG A 211 12.42 29.36 10.79
N VAL A 212 12.24 30.58 10.31
CA VAL A 212 12.93 31.11 9.12
C VAL A 212 13.51 32.49 9.39
N GLU A 213 14.58 32.84 8.67
CA GLU A 213 15.19 34.17 8.76
C GLU A 213 14.44 35.20 7.91
N VAL A 214 14.33 36.42 8.44
CA VAL A 214 13.75 37.55 7.70
C VAL A 214 14.73 38.01 6.61
N ASN A 215 14.19 38.35 5.44
CA ASN A 215 14.86 38.79 4.22
C ASN A 215 15.75 37.72 3.56
N ARG A 216 15.67 36.45 4.00
CA ARG A 216 16.33 35.30 3.38
C ARG A 216 15.34 34.40 2.66
N VAL A 217 15.80 33.76 1.59
CA VAL A 217 15.04 32.68 0.94
C VAL A 217 15.21 31.39 1.74
N PHE A 218 14.11 30.70 1.97
CA PHE A 218 14.08 29.41 2.65
C PHE A 218 13.29 28.38 1.86
N PHE A 219 13.62 27.11 2.07
CA PHE A 219 12.94 25.99 1.45
C PHE A 219 11.82 25.47 2.36
N LEU A 220 10.59 25.45 1.85
CA LEU A 220 9.39 25.02 2.58
C LEU A 220 9.18 23.51 2.47
N GLY A 221 9.27 22.98 1.26
CA GLY A 221 9.19 21.54 1.03
C GLY A 221 9.13 21.15 -0.42
N ALA A 222 9.31 19.85 -0.68
CA ALA A 222 9.21 19.25 -1.99
C ALA A 222 8.63 17.84 -1.92
N GLN A 223 7.87 17.48 -2.95
CA GLN A 223 7.26 16.16 -3.09
C GLN A 223 7.06 15.84 -4.58
N MET A 224 7.24 14.57 -4.91
CA MET A 224 7.01 14.04 -6.27
C MET A 224 5.55 14.23 -6.70
N GLU A 225 5.33 14.62 -7.96
CA GLU A 225 3.99 14.62 -8.55
C GLU A 225 3.50 13.17 -8.73
N ALA A 226 2.21 12.90 -8.50
CA ALA A 226 1.65 11.58 -8.77
C ALA A 226 1.64 11.27 -10.27
N GLU A 227 2.13 10.09 -10.65
CA GLU A 227 2.28 9.67 -12.04
C GLU A 227 0.92 9.59 -12.76
N VAL A 228 0.83 10.19 -13.97
CA VAL A 228 -0.34 10.13 -14.84
C VAL A 228 -0.12 9.10 -15.96
N GLY A 229 0.29 7.89 -15.60
CA GLY A 229 0.55 6.83 -16.58
C GLY A 229 -0.71 6.49 -17.39
N GLY A 230 -0.58 6.30 -18.72
CA GLY A 230 -1.68 5.85 -19.59
C GLY A 230 -2.34 6.92 -20.47
N LEU A 231 -1.90 8.18 -20.42
CA LEU A 231 -2.28 9.23 -21.39
C LEU A 231 -1.35 9.31 -22.61
N VAL A 232 -0.74 8.19 -23.00
CA VAL A 232 -0.20 8.08 -24.36
C VAL A 232 -1.38 8.17 -25.32
N LYS A 233 -1.70 9.39 -25.75
CA LYS A 233 -2.58 9.63 -26.88
C LYS A 233 -1.98 8.86 -28.04
N LYS A 234 -2.66 7.82 -28.51
CA LYS A 234 -2.47 7.32 -29.88
C LYS A 234 -2.61 8.54 -30.81
N GLY A 235 -1.50 8.96 -31.41
CA GLY A 235 -1.50 9.97 -32.47
C GLY A 235 -1.04 11.39 -32.11
N VAL A 236 -0.51 11.65 -30.91
CA VAL A 236 0.29 12.87 -30.69
C VAL A 236 1.75 12.47 -30.73
N ALA A 237 2.51 13.06 -31.66
CA ALA A 237 3.94 12.85 -31.75
C ALA A 237 4.58 13.13 -30.37
N PRO A 238 5.53 12.29 -29.91
CA PRO A 238 6.25 12.48 -28.64
C PRO A 238 6.90 13.86 -28.48
N GLU A 239 7.00 14.62 -29.57
CA GLU A 239 7.66 15.92 -29.67
C GLU A 239 6.78 17.11 -29.23
N VAL A 240 5.45 16.94 -29.09
CA VAL A 240 4.52 18.02 -28.69
C VAL A 240 4.05 17.89 -27.22
N MET A 241 4.21 16.71 -26.64
CA MET A 241 4.09 16.46 -25.21
C MET A 241 5.37 15.74 -24.84
N GLY A 242 6.44 16.52 -24.68
CA GLY A 242 7.76 16.01 -24.29
C GLY A 242 7.59 14.99 -23.16
N GLU A 243 8.30 13.88 -23.28
CA GLU A 243 8.42 12.82 -22.28
C GLU A 243 8.20 13.41 -20.88
N ARG A 244 7.00 13.23 -20.32
CA ARG A 244 6.67 13.72 -18.98
C ARG A 244 7.38 12.81 -17.99
N HIS A 245 8.69 13.04 -17.86
CA HIS A 245 9.53 12.53 -16.80
C HIS A 245 8.88 12.88 -15.46
N ASP A 246 8.99 12.02 -14.47
CA ASP A 246 8.46 12.30 -13.14
C ASP A 246 9.11 13.58 -12.59
N HIS A 247 8.29 14.54 -12.19
CA HIS A 247 8.76 15.82 -11.65
C HIS A 247 8.54 15.88 -10.15
N VAL A 248 9.27 16.79 -9.51
CA VAL A 248 9.13 17.14 -8.10
C VAL A 248 8.71 18.59 -8.04
N LEU A 249 7.67 18.88 -7.26
CA LEU A 249 7.27 20.25 -6.94
C LEU A 249 8.06 20.72 -5.73
N LEU A 250 8.60 21.94 -5.78
CA LEU A 250 9.43 22.55 -4.75
C LEU A 250 8.86 23.91 -4.35
N ALA A 251 8.48 24.06 -3.08
CA ALA A 251 8.01 25.30 -2.51
C ALA A 251 9.16 26.05 -1.81
N PHE A 252 9.36 27.30 -2.18
CA PHE A 252 10.32 28.22 -1.55
C PHE A 252 9.60 29.45 -1.03
N GLY A 253 10.06 30.00 0.10
CA GLY A 253 9.50 31.17 0.74
C GLY A 253 10.53 32.26 1.01
N LYS A 254 10.05 33.49 1.21
CA LYS A 254 10.81 34.63 1.74
C LYS A 254 9.90 35.52 2.57
N VAL A 255 10.32 35.85 3.79
CA VAL A 255 9.66 36.85 4.62
C VAL A 255 10.42 38.16 4.54
N SER A 256 9.90 39.16 3.84
CA SER A 256 10.52 40.48 3.66
C SER A 256 10.09 41.47 4.74
N SER A 257 11.01 42.35 5.18
CA SER A 257 10.74 43.47 6.11
C SER A 257 11.46 44.75 5.71
N ALA A 258 10.84 45.92 5.96
CA ALA A 258 11.40 47.24 5.65
C ALA A 258 12.67 47.62 6.46
N LYS A 259 12.94 46.96 7.59
CA LYS A 259 14.19 47.16 8.36
C LYS A 259 15.19 46.05 8.01
N ARG A 260 16.32 46.41 7.42
CA ARG A 260 17.55 45.58 7.49
C ARG A 260 18.10 45.69 8.92
N GLY A 261 17.60 44.86 9.82
CA GLY A 261 18.28 44.63 11.08
C GLY A 261 19.51 43.78 10.78
N GLU A 262 20.72 44.35 10.90
CA GLU A 262 21.93 43.56 11.01
C GLU A 262 21.86 42.79 12.34
N SER A 263 21.25 41.60 12.32
CA SER A 263 21.32 40.70 13.46
C SER A 263 22.80 40.33 13.67
N LYS A 264 23.32 40.61 14.87
CA LYS A 264 24.68 40.19 15.28
C LYS A 264 24.74 38.73 15.72
N ALA A 265 23.60 38.07 15.90
CA ALA A 265 23.51 36.66 16.29
C ALA A 265 23.18 35.81 15.05
N ARG A 266 23.89 34.69 14.86
CA ARG A 266 23.48 33.66 13.89
C ARG A 266 22.15 33.08 14.37
N PRO A 267 21.04 33.29 13.66
CA PRO A 267 19.78 32.72 14.10
C PRO A 267 19.82 31.20 13.94
N ALA A 268 19.23 30.46 14.88
CA ALA A 268 18.91 29.06 14.66
C ALA A 268 17.74 28.99 13.68
N SER A 269 18.02 28.72 12.42
CA SER A 269 17.06 28.50 11.35
C SER A 269 16.53 27.06 11.39
N GLY A 270 15.33 26.85 10.83
CA GLY A 270 14.50 25.68 11.07
C GLY A 270 15.08 24.35 10.56
N LEU A 271 14.53 23.25 11.07
CA LEU A 271 14.95 21.89 10.70
C LEU A 271 14.31 21.50 9.39
N ARG A 272 14.98 20.68 8.59
CA ARG A 272 14.38 20.02 7.43
C ARG A 272 14.60 18.53 7.51
N MET A 273 13.54 17.79 7.24
CA MET A 273 13.62 16.35 6.99
C MET A 273 13.68 16.14 5.49
N GLN A 274 14.56 15.25 5.04
CA GLN A 274 14.73 14.86 3.64
C GLN A 274 14.63 13.34 3.54
N THR A 275 13.99 12.85 2.47
CA THR A 275 13.76 11.43 2.24
C THR A 275 13.99 11.08 0.78
N TRP A 276 14.56 9.88 0.53
CA TRP A 276 14.76 9.31 -0.80
C TRP A 276 14.34 7.86 -0.79
N THR A 277 13.66 7.40 -1.82
CA THR A 277 13.44 5.97 -2.00
C THR A 277 13.88 5.51 -3.38
N LEU A 278 14.67 4.44 -3.42
CA LEU A 278 15.24 3.87 -4.63
C LEU A 278 14.84 2.40 -4.77
N ALA A 279 14.56 1.95 -5.99
CA ALA A 279 14.55 0.54 -6.35
C ALA A 279 15.96 0.11 -6.77
N VAL A 280 16.50 -0.91 -6.11
CA VAL A 280 17.83 -1.45 -6.35
C VAL A 280 17.78 -2.96 -6.50
N ALA A 281 18.68 -3.55 -7.29
CA ALA A 281 18.73 -4.99 -7.46
C ALA A 281 19.14 -5.69 -6.15
N PRO A 282 18.55 -6.85 -5.78
CA PRO A 282 18.93 -7.60 -4.58
C PRO A 282 20.42 -7.95 -4.53
N GLY A 283 21.04 -8.22 -5.69
CA GLY A 283 22.46 -8.54 -5.79
C GLY A 283 23.40 -7.40 -5.38
N GLU A 284 22.96 -6.14 -5.46
CA GLU A 284 23.72 -4.99 -4.96
C GLU A 284 23.37 -4.65 -3.50
N PHE A 285 22.10 -4.79 -3.13
CA PHE A 285 21.59 -4.43 -1.82
C PHE A 285 22.05 -5.40 -0.72
N LEU A 286 21.92 -6.72 -0.96
CA LEU A 286 22.16 -7.74 0.07
C LEU A 286 23.61 -7.73 0.59
N PRO A 287 24.66 -7.69 -0.27
CA PRO A 287 26.04 -7.64 0.22
C PRO A 287 26.30 -6.41 1.09
N TRP A 288 25.83 -5.24 0.65
CA TRP A 288 25.96 -4.00 1.43
C TRP A 288 25.27 -4.11 2.79
N MET A 289 24.03 -4.62 2.85
CA MET A 289 23.30 -4.76 4.11
C MET A 289 23.88 -5.79 5.08
N VAL A 290 24.52 -6.85 4.56
CA VAL A 290 25.24 -7.82 5.41
C VAL A 290 26.45 -7.16 6.07
N GLU A 291 27.17 -6.30 5.34
CA GLU A 291 28.38 -5.62 5.83
C GLU A 291 28.11 -4.33 6.60
N ARG A 292 26.91 -3.74 6.44
CA ARG A 292 26.52 -2.47 7.06
C ARG A 292 26.61 -2.56 8.58
N LYS A 293 27.30 -1.57 9.17
CA LYS A 293 27.49 -1.45 10.62
C LYS A 293 26.75 -0.21 11.15
N GLY A 294 25.83 -0.41 12.09
CA GLY A 294 25.08 0.68 12.73
C GLY A 294 23.87 1.17 11.94
N PHE A 295 23.32 2.33 12.30
CA PHE A 295 22.04 2.83 11.78
C PHE A 295 22.15 4.06 10.86
N GLY A 296 23.35 4.59 10.62
CA GLY A 296 23.55 5.77 9.77
C GLY A 296 24.87 5.77 9.03
N LYS A 297 25.23 6.94 8.47
CA LYS A 297 26.38 7.15 7.54
C LYS A 297 26.22 6.44 6.20
N ASP A 298 24.99 6.35 5.72
CA ASP A 298 24.62 5.72 4.45
C ASP A 298 24.73 6.69 3.24
N GLU A 299 25.37 7.85 3.41
CA GLU A 299 25.45 8.89 2.37
C GLU A 299 26.21 8.41 1.12
N ALA A 300 27.31 7.67 1.31
CA ALA A 300 28.12 7.19 0.19
C ALA A 300 27.37 6.19 -0.70
N VAL A 301 26.56 5.31 -0.10
CA VAL A 301 25.75 4.35 -0.87
C VAL A 301 24.57 5.06 -1.55
N LEU A 302 23.93 6.01 -0.87
CA LEU A 302 22.87 6.82 -1.45
C LEU A 302 23.38 7.61 -2.65
N ALA A 303 24.54 8.28 -2.53
CA ALA A 303 25.18 9.01 -3.62
C ALA A 303 25.50 8.10 -4.81
N LYS A 304 26.06 6.90 -4.55
CA LYS A 304 26.33 5.89 -5.59
C LYS A 304 25.05 5.50 -6.34
N TRP A 305 23.98 5.19 -5.61
CA TRP A 305 22.72 4.73 -6.20
C TRP A 305 21.96 5.84 -6.92
N LEU A 306 22.02 7.09 -6.44
CA LEU A 306 21.47 8.24 -7.16
C LEU A 306 22.20 8.50 -8.48
N ALA A 307 23.53 8.37 -8.50
CA ALA A 307 24.31 8.48 -9.73
C ALA A 307 23.98 7.35 -10.73
N ALA A 308 23.83 6.11 -10.24
CA ALA A 308 23.40 4.98 -11.07
C ALA A 308 21.97 5.18 -11.63
N ALA A 309 21.07 5.75 -10.84
CA ALA A 309 19.70 6.07 -11.27
C ALA A 309 19.67 7.14 -12.36
N GLU A 310 20.52 8.18 -12.26
CA GLU A 310 20.68 9.20 -13.30
C GLU A 310 21.20 8.61 -14.62
N GLN A 311 22.02 7.57 -14.55
CA GLN A 311 22.62 6.89 -15.70
C GLN A 311 21.77 5.73 -16.24
N GLY A 312 20.68 5.36 -15.56
CA GLY A 312 19.83 4.21 -15.93
C GLY A 312 20.46 2.84 -15.69
N GLU A 313 21.44 2.74 -14.78
CA GLU A 313 22.23 1.53 -14.52
C GLU A 313 21.55 0.56 -13.52
N GLY A 314 20.29 0.17 -13.79
CA GLY A 314 19.58 -0.84 -12.98
C GLY A 314 19.18 -0.39 -11.57
N VAL A 315 19.31 0.90 -11.25
CA VAL A 315 18.73 1.57 -10.09
C VAL A 315 17.69 2.56 -10.58
N GLU A 316 16.55 2.64 -9.90
CA GLU A 316 15.51 3.61 -10.21
C GLU A 316 15.20 4.45 -8.97
N MET A 317 15.07 5.76 -9.15
CA MET A 317 14.58 6.63 -8.10
C MET A 317 13.05 6.73 -8.15
N LEU A 318 12.43 6.25 -7.07
CA LEU A 318 10.98 6.09 -6.96
C LEU A 318 10.27 7.27 -6.29
N ALA A 319 10.95 7.94 -5.35
CA ALA A 319 10.42 9.10 -4.65
C ALA A 319 11.53 9.91 -3.99
N CYS A 320 11.34 11.23 -3.90
CA CYS A 320 12.11 12.07 -3.01
C CYS A 320 11.21 13.18 -2.45
N SER A 321 11.40 13.48 -1.16
CA SER A 321 10.58 14.45 -0.45
C SER A 321 11.41 15.19 0.57
N SER A 322 11.03 16.42 0.88
CA SER A 322 11.59 17.16 2.01
C SER A 322 10.60 18.20 2.50
N ALA A 323 10.62 18.54 3.78
CA ALA A 323 9.98 19.77 4.23
C ALA A 323 10.65 20.33 5.46
N LEU A 324 10.43 21.63 5.63
CA LEU A 324 10.66 22.32 6.88
C LEU A 324 9.87 21.61 7.98
N THR A 325 10.42 21.57 9.18
CA THR A 325 9.81 20.91 10.33
C THR A 325 10.30 21.56 11.62
N GLU A 326 9.50 21.40 12.66
CA GLU A 326 9.86 21.77 14.03
C GLU A 326 9.83 20.51 14.90
N SER A 327 10.66 20.48 15.95
CA SER A 327 10.69 19.36 16.89
C SER A 327 9.37 19.27 17.66
N GLY A 328 8.75 18.09 17.67
CA GLY A 328 7.48 17.79 18.33
C GLY A 328 6.25 18.18 17.52
N GLU A 329 6.42 18.47 16.24
CA GLU A 329 5.36 18.93 15.36
C GLU A 329 5.31 18.05 14.11
N GLU A 330 4.09 17.76 13.66
CA GLU A 330 3.85 16.95 12.48
C GLU A 330 4.03 17.79 11.20
N SER A 331 4.74 17.25 10.22
CA SER A 331 4.73 17.77 8.85
C SER A 331 4.23 16.72 7.88
N ARG A 332 3.49 17.16 6.86
CA ARG A 332 2.83 16.30 5.88
C ARG A 332 2.97 16.89 4.48
N LEU A 333 3.40 16.08 3.53
CA LEU A 333 3.37 16.41 2.10
C LEU A 333 2.64 15.35 1.32
N SER A 334 1.76 15.77 0.42
CA SER A 334 1.11 14.85 -0.50
C SER A 334 0.94 15.44 -1.90
N GLY A 335 1.40 14.70 -2.90
CA GLY A 335 1.04 14.91 -4.30
C GLY A 335 0.06 13.82 -4.70
N LYS A 336 -1.14 14.19 -5.16
CA LYS A 336 -2.22 13.26 -5.44
C LYS A 336 -2.69 13.39 -6.90
N LEU A 337 -3.23 12.30 -7.42
CA LEU A 337 -4.06 12.23 -8.61
C LEU A 337 -5.42 11.72 -8.15
N ARG A 338 -6.46 12.55 -8.23
CA ARG A 338 -7.80 12.20 -7.75
C ARG A 338 -8.82 12.26 -8.87
N TRP A 339 -9.72 11.29 -8.92
CA TRP A 339 -10.95 11.38 -9.71
C TRP A 339 -12.06 10.57 -9.05
N GLU A 340 -13.30 10.94 -9.37
CA GLU A 340 -14.48 10.17 -8.97
C GLU A 340 -14.84 9.17 -10.08
N ASP A 341 -14.85 7.89 -9.73
CA ASP A 341 -15.46 6.87 -10.58
C ASP A 341 -16.46 6.07 -9.75
N VAL A 342 -17.75 6.22 -10.05
CA VAL A 342 -18.81 5.52 -9.32
C VAL A 342 -19.79 4.93 -10.33
N ARG A 343 -20.01 3.62 -10.19
CA ARG A 343 -21.01 2.72 -10.79
C ARG A 343 -20.88 2.38 -12.29
N SER A 344 -21.01 1.09 -12.55
CA SER A 344 -21.53 0.55 -13.81
C SER A 344 -23.07 0.32 -13.69
N PHE A 345 -23.70 0.06 -14.83
CA PHE A 345 -25.10 0.18 -15.28
C PHE A 345 -26.26 -0.67 -14.66
N VAL A 346 -27.52 -0.23 -14.86
CA VAL A 346 -28.77 -1.05 -14.83
C VAL A 346 -29.63 -0.80 -16.10
N PRO A 347 -30.15 -1.84 -16.80
CA PRO A 347 -30.84 -1.65 -18.09
C PRO A 347 -32.25 -1.03 -18.05
N GLY A 348 -32.43 0.00 -18.88
CA GLY A 348 -33.72 0.49 -19.39
C GLY A 348 -34.05 -0.07 -20.78
N GLY A 349 -34.97 -1.05 -20.77
CA GLY A 349 -35.85 -1.63 -21.81
C GLY A 349 -35.28 -2.35 -23.02
N THR A 350 -36.12 -2.49 -24.06
CA THR A 350 -36.66 -3.75 -24.67
C THR A 350 -35.67 -4.84 -25.10
N VAL A 351 -34.37 -4.62 -24.99
CA VAL A 351 -33.35 -5.66 -24.88
C VAL A 351 -32.54 -5.40 -23.60
N GLN A 352 -32.93 -6.02 -22.48
CA GLN A 352 -32.20 -5.88 -21.21
C GLN A 352 -30.80 -6.48 -21.35
N ASP A 353 -29.83 -5.59 -21.51
CA ASP A 353 -28.41 -5.92 -21.49
C ASP A 353 -27.94 -5.88 -20.02
N PHE A 354 -27.59 -7.05 -19.47
CA PHE A 354 -27.15 -7.22 -18.09
C PHE A 354 -25.69 -6.82 -17.96
N ARG A 355 -25.41 -5.66 -17.36
CA ARG A 355 -24.03 -5.18 -17.17
C ARG A 355 -23.85 -4.69 -15.74
N ALA A 356 -22.61 -4.85 -15.26
CA ALA A 356 -22.15 -4.67 -13.88
C ALA A 356 -22.75 -3.44 -13.18
N GLN A 357 -23.07 -3.53 -11.90
CA GLN A 357 -23.21 -2.40 -10.98
C GLN A 357 -21.98 -2.41 -10.07
N ALA A 358 -21.28 -1.27 -9.92
CA ALA A 358 -20.23 -1.15 -8.91
C ALA A 358 -20.83 -0.41 -7.72
N ASP A 359 -20.68 -0.92 -6.51
CA ASP A 359 -21.23 -0.27 -5.31
C ASP A 359 -20.36 0.90 -4.79
N ASP A 360 -21.04 1.73 -4.01
CA ASP A 360 -20.79 3.06 -3.42
C ASP A 360 -19.39 3.74 -3.46
N TYR A 361 -19.41 4.99 -3.93
CA TYR A 361 -18.45 6.09 -3.73
C TYR A 361 -16.96 5.72 -3.74
N ALA A 362 -16.44 5.16 -4.84
CA ALA A 362 -15.01 5.05 -5.02
C ALA A 362 -14.41 6.40 -5.46
N TYR A 363 -13.91 7.17 -4.49
CA TYR A 363 -12.86 8.13 -4.76
C TYR A 363 -11.60 7.34 -5.08
N HIS A 364 -11.05 7.55 -6.27
CA HIS A 364 -9.78 6.97 -6.61
C HIS A 364 -8.71 8.02 -6.42
N VAL A 365 -7.68 7.67 -5.64
CA VAL A 365 -6.60 8.59 -5.28
C VAL A 365 -5.29 7.84 -5.48
N VAL A 366 -4.44 8.30 -6.39
CA VAL A 366 -3.05 7.85 -6.48
C VAL A 366 -2.20 8.89 -5.82
N LYS A 367 -1.41 8.55 -4.79
CA LYS A 367 -0.67 9.58 -4.05
C LYS A 367 0.74 9.16 -3.67
N HIS A 368 1.65 10.13 -3.77
CA HIS A 368 2.84 10.16 -2.94
C HIS A 368 2.47 10.90 -1.65
N LEU A 369 2.62 10.26 -0.51
CA LEU A 369 2.39 10.83 0.80
C LEU A 369 3.63 10.59 1.65
N VAL A 370 4.13 11.65 2.28
CA VAL A 370 5.06 11.52 3.38
C VAL A 370 4.53 12.31 4.55
N LYS A 371 4.53 11.68 5.72
CA LYS A 371 4.13 12.27 7.00
C LYS A 371 5.22 11.94 8.01
N TRP A 372 5.69 12.93 8.76
CA TRP A 372 6.64 12.68 9.84
C TRP A 372 6.37 13.57 11.04
N GLU A 373 6.70 13.02 12.20
CA GLU A 373 6.83 13.75 13.46
C GLU A 373 8.21 13.41 14.02
N MET A 374 8.99 14.43 14.37
CA MET A 374 10.33 14.22 14.90
C MET A 374 10.58 15.07 16.14
N HIS A 375 11.40 14.57 17.04
CA HIS A 375 11.78 15.17 18.30
C HIS A 375 13.30 15.29 18.36
N ARG A 376 13.78 16.46 18.83
CA ARG A 376 15.18 16.64 19.20
C ARG A 376 15.41 15.99 20.56
N VAL A 377 16.39 15.09 20.65
CA VAL A 377 16.72 14.39 21.88
C VAL A 377 17.72 15.24 22.70
N PRO A 378 17.40 15.63 23.96
CA PRO A 378 18.33 16.38 24.82
C PRO A 378 19.58 15.55 25.17
N ALA A 379 20.74 16.20 25.28
CA ALA A 379 22.04 15.53 25.50
C ALA A 379 22.18 14.88 26.89
N ASP A 380 21.30 15.23 27.83
CA ASP A 380 21.44 15.00 29.28
C ASP A 380 20.33 14.13 29.89
N LYS A 381 19.35 13.66 29.09
CA LYS A 381 18.27 12.79 29.59
C LYS A 381 17.94 11.65 28.62
N ALA A 382 18.75 10.60 28.69
CA ALA A 382 18.59 9.36 27.93
C ALA A 382 17.54 8.38 28.52
N GLU A 383 16.77 8.75 29.55
CA GLU A 383 15.90 7.79 30.25
C GLU A 383 14.40 7.95 30.01
N ASP A 384 13.88 9.10 29.54
CA ASP A 384 12.48 9.22 29.08
C ASP A 384 12.29 10.53 28.29
N SER A 385 12.30 10.46 26.96
CA SER A 385 12.19 11.62 26.07
C SER A 385 10.75 12.05 25.76
N PHE A 386 9.75 11.30 26.25
CA PHE A 386 8.33 11.56 25.99
C PHE A 386 7.58 12.11 27.20
N ARG A 387 8.26 12.41 28.31
CA ARG A 387 7.65 13.24 29.35
C ARG A 387 7.37 14.63 28.76
N PRO A 388 6.11 15.09 28.67
CA PRO A 388 5.84 16.45 28.21
C PRO A 388 6.58 17.41 29.15
N VAL A 389 7.60 18.10 28.64
CA VAL A 389 8.36 19.07 29.42
C VAL A 389 7.53 20.35 29.47
N ALA A 390 6.65 20.42 30.47
CA ALA A 390 6.09 21.68 30.91
C ALA A 390 7.24 22.52 31.48
N GLY A 391 7.69 23.51 30.70
CA GLY A 391 8.50 24.64 31.15
C GLY A 391 9.87 24.32 31.73
N GLU A 392 10.93 24.59 30.96
CA GLU A 392 11.95 25.58 31.32
C GLU A 392 12.98 25.72 30.18
N ARG A 393 13.22 26.97 29.79
CA ARG A 393 14.21 27.40 28.80
C ARG A 393 15.57 27.52 29.51
N ALA A 394 16.45 26.53 29.40
CA ALA A 394 17.89 26.73 29.54
C ALA A 394 18.64 25.51 28.98
N ASP A 395 19.68 25.74 28.19
CA ASP A 395 20.65 24.79 27.62
C ASP A 395 20.18 23.82 26.50
N ARG A 396 19.41 24.34 25.54
CA ARG A 396 18.94 23.59 24.34
C ARG A 396 19.97 23.42 23.21
N ASP A 397 21.19 23.94 23.31
CA ASP A 397 22.06 24.13 22.13
C ASP A 397 23.04 22.98 21.82
N LYS A 398 22.94 21.81 22.50
CA LYS A 398 23.91 20.70 22.32
C LYS A 398 23.37 19.40 21.73
N GLY A 399 22.10 19.33 21.33
CA GLY A 399 21.51 18.10 20.77
C GLY A 399 21.69 18.01 19.25
N GLY A 400 22.57 17.13 18.75
CA GLY A 400 22.72 16.81 17.32
C GLY A 400 21.95 15.55 16.89
N LEU A 401 21.01 15.09 17.72
CA LEU A 401 20.29 13.83 17.54
C LEU A 401 18.79 14.08 17.43
N TYR A 402 18.18 13.42 16.45
CA TYR A 402 16.75 13.47 16.19
C TYR A 402 16.18 12.06 16.15
N SER A 403 14.98 11.91 16.69
CA SER A 403 14.21 10.67 16.68
C SER A 403 12.79 10.96 16.25
N GLY A 404 12.10 10.06 15.58
CA GLY A 404 10.74 10.32 15.14
C GLY A 404 10.08 9.14 14.47
N ASN A 405 8.86 9.37 14.00
CA ASN A 405 8.07 8.43 13.22
C ASN A 405 7.87 8.99 11.82
N VAL A 406 7.97 8.13 10.82
CA VAL A 406 7.71 8.48 9.43
C VAL A 406 6.82 7.45 8.77
N LEU A 407 5.82 7.96 8.08
CA LEU A 407 4.97 7.24 7.16
C LEU A 407 5.32 7.67 5.75
N VAL A 408 5.63 6.70 4.89
CA VAL A 408 5.80 6.91 3.46
C VAL A 408 4.78 6.04 2.74
N SER A 409 4.09 6.64 1.78
CA SER A 409 3.16 5.98 0.88
C SER A 409 3.37 6.48 -0.54
N ARG A 410 3.28 5.57 -1.50
CA ARG A 410 3.45 5.87 -2.92
C ARG A 410 2.55 4.99 -3.79
N PRO A 411 2.36 5.37 -5.06
CA PRO A 411 1.62 4.55 -6.00
C PRO A 411 2.29 3.19 -6.19
N ALA A 412 1.53 2.11 -6.04
CA ALA A 412 2.07 0.78 -6.38
C ALA A 412 2.15 0.51 -7.88
N ALA A 413 1.30 1.18 -8.65
CA ALA A 413 1.18 1.08 -10.09
C ALA A 413 0.66 2.42 -10.64
N PRO A 414 0.97 2.74 -11.91
CA PRO A 414 0.39 3.91 -12.56
C PRO A 414 -1.13 3.80 -12.66
N ALA A 415 -1.81 4.94 -12.70
CA ALA A 415 -3.26 5.01 -12.88
C ALA A 415 -3.72 4.44 -14.23
N ARG A 416 -3.98 3.13 -14.32
CA ARG A 416 -4.41 2.45 -15.54
C ARG A 416 -5.88 2.09 -15.52
N TRP A 417 -6.60 2.58 -16.53
CA TRP A 417 -7.99 2.20 -16.80
C TRP A 417 -8.07 0.87 -17.54
N THR A 418 -8.53 -0.16 -16.85
CA THR A 418 -8.74 -1.48 -17.42
C THR A 418 -10.23 -1.69 -17.65
N LYS A 419 -10.59 -2.03 -18.89
CA LYS A 419 -11.93 -2.51 -19.22
C LYS A 419 -12.11 -3.92 -18.69
N TRP A 420 -12.97 -4.09 -17.69
CA TRP A 420 -13.37 -5.38 -17.17
C TRP A 420 -14.61 -5.88 -17.89
N LYS A 421 -14.46 -7.00 -18.62
CA LYS A 421 -15.52 -7.64 -19.37
C LYS A 421 -16.23 -8.69 -18.52
N SER A 422 -17.55 -8.73 -18.55
CA SER A 422 -18.27 -9.96 -18.17
C SER A 422 -18.06 -11.05 -19.24
N ALA A 423 -18.19 -12.33 -18.86
CA ALA A 423 -17.97 -13.46 -19.76
C ALA A 423 -18.97 -13.55 -20.95
N MET A 424 -19.95 -12.64 -21.03
CA MET A 424 -21.00 -12.60 -22.05
C MET A 424 -20.90 -11.38 -23.00
N GLU A 425 -19.91 -10.50 -22.84
CA GLU A 425 -19.64 -9.39 -23.78
C GLU A 425 -19.04 -9.93 -25.08
N ARG A 426 -19.68 -9.59 -26.21
CA ARG A 426 -19.49 -10.27 -27.50
C ARG A 426 -18.30 -9.75 -28.30
N ASP A 427 -17.79 -8.53 -28.02
CA ASP A 427 -16.53 -7.99 -28.56
C ASP A 427 -15.90 -6.83 -27.72
N GLU A 428 -14.75 -6.28 -28.14
CA GLU A 428 -14.05 -5.15 -27.47
C GLU A 428 -14.69 -3.76 -27.68
N SER A 429 -15.62 -3.65 -28.61
CA SER A 429 -16.31 -2.41 -28.98
C SER A 429 -17.59 -2.18 -28.18
N GLU A 430 -18.02 -3.17 -27.38
CA GLU A 430 -19.21 -3.04 -26.54
C GLU A 430 -19.05 -1.94 -25.47
N PRO A 431 -20.06 -1.05 -25.33
CA PRO A 431 -20.02 0.06 -24.39
C PRO A 431 -20.17 -0.37 -22.91
N GLY A 432 -20.29 -1.66 -22.63
CA GLY A 432 -20.63 -2.21 -21.31
C GLY A 432 -19.48 -2.52 -20.36
N ALA A 433 -18.24 -2.42 -20.84
CA ALA A 433 -17.07 -2.73 -20.03
C ALA A 433 -16.90 -1.70 -18.90
N VAL A 434 -16.68 -2.20 -17.68
CA VAL A 434 -16.36 -1.35 -16.53
C VAL A 434 -14.92 -0.87 -16.69
N GLU A 435 -14.70 0.44 -16.83
CA GLU A 435 -13.35 0.97 -16.77
C GLU A 435 -12.99 1.16 -15.29
N MET A 436 -12.11 0.31 -14.77
CA MET A 436 -11.59 0.45 -13.40
C MET A 436 -10.13 0.87 -13.42
N SER A 437 -9.77 1.69 -12.45
CA SER A 437 -8.36 2.01 -12.23
C SER A 437 -7.67 0.89 -11.46
N LEU A 438 -6.50 0.45 -11.94
CA LEU A 438 -5.55 -0.39 -11.20
C LEU A 438 -4.79 0.40 -10.12
N ALA A 439 -5.39 1.45 -9.56
CA ALA A 439 -4.70 2.35 -8.63
C ALA A 439 -5.36 2.37 -7.25
N ASP A 440 -4.72 3.08 -6.31
CA ASP A 440 -5.08 3.03 -4.89
C ASP A 440 -6.55 3.44 -4.67
N VAL A 441 -7.36 2.50 -4.16
CA VAL A 441 -8.74 2.77 -3.76
C VAL A 441 -8.68 3.16 -2.29
N GLU A 442 -8.54 4.44 -2.02
CA GLU A 442 -8.67 4.98 -0.68
C GLU A 442 -10.14 5.33 -0.41
N LYS A 443 -10.71 4.77 0.65
CA LYS A 443 -11.77 5.50 1.36
C LYS A 443 -11.04 6.63 2.07
N ASP A 444 -11.42 7.87 1.79
CA ASP A 444 -10.86 9.11 2.35
C ASP A 444 -11.11 9.17 3.88
N ASP A 445 -10.49 8.23 4.61
CA ASP A 445 -10.51 8.09 6.05
C ASP A 445 -9.06 8.04 6.51
N ASP A 446 -8.66 9.05 7.26
CA ASP A 446 -7.32 9.21 7.84
C ASP A 446 -6.92 8.05 8.79
N SER A 447 -7.82 7.09 9.04
CA SER A 447 -7.60 5.94 9.94
C SER A 447 -6.73 4.82 9.37
N TYR A 448 -6.47 4.79 8.06
CA TYR A 448 -5.53 3.84 7.45
C TYR A 448 -4.48 4.59 6.63
N PRO A 449 -3.17 4.48 6.95
CA PRO A 449 -2.14 5.14 6.16
C PRO A 449 -2.11 4.53 4.75
N GLY A 450 -2.61 5.31 3.79
CA GLY A 450 -3.05 4.84 2.48
C GLY A 450 -1.96 4.32 1.53
N GLY A 451 -2.40 3.91 0.34
CA GLY A 451 -1.58 3.44 -0.78
C GLY A 451 -1.26 1.94 -0.75
N ASP A 452 -1.20 1.32 -1.92
CA ASP A 452 -0.82 -0.09 -2.10
C ASP A 452 0.66 -0.34 -1.87
N GLU A 453 1.45 0.72 -1.81
CA GLU A 453 2.83 0.69 -1.39
C GLU A 453 3.11 1.71 -0.29
N SER A 454 3.14 1.24 0.96
CA SER A 454 3.30 2.10 2.13
C SER A 454 4.05 1.42 3.26
N PHE A 455 4.71 2.20 4.08
CA PHE A 455 5.30 1.72 5.33
C PHE A 455 5.30 2.79 6.39
N GLU A 456 5.30 2.33 7.64
CA GLU A 456 5.50 3.13 8.84
C GLU A 456 6.74 2.60 9.58
N THR A 457 7.59 3.52 10.03
CA THR A 457 8.78 3.16 10.82
C THR A 457 9.19 4.29 11.75
N SER A 458 9.75 3.95 12.90
CA SER A 458 10.48 4.92 13.72
C SER A 458 11.89 5.08 13.15
N PHE A 459 12.56 6.19 13.45
CA PHE A 459 13.96 6.39 13.09
C PHE A 459 14.67 7.22 14.15
N THR A 460 15.99 7.09 14.19
CA THR A 460 16.88 7.97 14.93
C THR A 460 18.07 8.28 14.04
N VAL A 461 18.37 9.57 13.88
CA VAL A 461 19.42 10.03 12.97
C VAL A 461 20.17 11.20 13.58
N MET A 462 21.48 11.17 13.40
CA MET A 462 22.34 12.30 13.69
C MET A 462 22.13 13.40 12.66
N ARG A 463 22.23 14.65 13.10
CA ARG A 463 22.12 15.81 12.20
C ARG A 463 23.12 15.70 11.05
N GLY A 464 22.63 15.81 9.83
CA GLY A 464 23.41 15.70 8.60
C GLY A 464 23.75 14.28 8.17
N ASP A 465 23.60 13.28 9.04
CA ASP A 465 23.83 11.88 8.66
C ASP A 465 22.65 11.35 7.84
N VAL A 466 22.96 10.55 6.83
CA VAL A 466 21.97 9.79 6.06
C VAL A 466 21.82 8.40 6.69
N ALA A 467 20.57 7.96 6.85
CA ALA A 467 20.22 6.65 7.39
C ALA A 467 19.16 5.95 6.52
N MET A 468 19.39 4.71 6.11
CA MET A 468 18.34 3.85 5.57
C MET A 468 17.41 3.44 6.71
N ILE A 469 16.11 3.70 6.60
CA ILE A 469 15.11 3.41 7.65
C ILE A 469 14.19 2.25 7.28
N TYR A 470 14.08 1.96 5.98
CA TYR A 470 13.18 0.94 5.46
C TYR A 470 13.77 0.33 4.19
N ALA A 471 13.48 -0.95 3.99
CA ALA A 471 13.73 -1.66 2.75
C ALA A 471 12.71 -2.78 2.60
N GLY A 472 12.18 -2.99 1.41
CA GLY A 472 11.50 -4.25 1.13
C GLY A 472 11.44 -4.66 -0.33
N LEU A 473 11.16 -5.94 -0.58
CA LEU A 473 11.21 -6.52 -1.91
C LEU A 473 9.85 -6.40 -2.62
N LYS A 474 9.83 -5.86 -3.82
CA LYS A 474 8.65 -5.78 -4.68
C LYS A 474 9.05 -6.13 -6.11
N GLU A 475 8.32 -7.04 -6.74
CA GLU A 475 8.54 -7.46 -8.14
C GLU A 475 10.01 -7.77 -8.50
N GLY A 476 10.80 -8.28 -7.53
CA GLY A 476 12.21 -8.66 -7.73
C GLY A 476 13.25 -7.55 -7.49
N THR A 477 12.82 -6.34 -7.13
CA THR A 477 13.70 -5.21 -6.75
C THR A 477 13.51 -4.84 -5.29
N VAL A 478 14.57 -4.36 -4.64
CA VAL A 478 14.53 -3.88 -3.25
C VAL A 478 14.25 -2.38 -3.27
N HIS A 479 13.18 -1.98 -2.61
CA HIS A 479 12.79 -0.60 -2.45
C HIS A 479 13.33 -0.07 -1.13
N ALA A 480 14.44 0.68 -1.16
CA ALA A 480 15.16 1.18 0.02
C ALA A 480 14.91 2.67 0.26
N THR A 481 14.42 3.03 1.45
CA THR A 481 14.15 4.42 1.86
C THR A 481 15.20 4.93 2.83
N PHE A 482 15.74 6.10 2.51
CA PHE A 482 16.74 6.85 3.27
C PHE A 482 16.14 8.14 3.82
N VAL A 483 16.66 8.58 4.97
CA VAL A 483 16.33 9.87 5.58
C VAL A 483 17.57 10.64 6.00
N ARG A 484 17.42 11.96 6.09
CA ARG A 484 18.38 12.87 6.71
C ARG A 484 17.64 14.04 7.36
N VAL A 485 18.11 14.45 8.53
CA VAL A 485 17.69 15.72 9.16
C VAL A 485 18.82 16.73 9.01
N VAL A 486 18.51 17.89 8.42
CA VAL A 486 19.44 19.02 8.31
C VAL A 486 18.91 20.22 9.10
N GLU A 487 19.83 21.06 9.55
CA GLU A 487 19.54 22.32 10.25
C GLU A 487 20.40 23.39 9.57
N ASP A 488 19.87 24.61 9.44
CA ASP A 488 20.58 25.69 8.75
C ASP A 488 21.70 26.35 9.59
N THR A 489 22.21 25.66 10.62
CA THR A 489 23.32 26.12 11.46
C THR A 489 24.63 25.38 11.17
N VAL A 490 25.75 26.11 11.13
CA VAL A 490 27.09 25.60 10.74
C VAL A 490 27.84 24.92 11.90
N GLU A 491 27.32 24.96 13.13
CA GLU A 491 28.07 24.47 14.29
C GLU A 491 28.08 22.94 14.34
N LYS A 492 29.23 22.30 14.13
CA LYS A 492 29.39 20.86 14.38
C LYS A 492 29.08 20.56 15.85
N VAL A 493 27.98 19.86 16.09
CA VAL A 493 27.58 19.44 17.44
C VAL A 493 28.36 18.17 17.79
N ALA A 494 28.82 18.07 19.04
CA ALA A 494 29.42 16.83 19.55
C ALA A 494 28.42 15.67 19.46
N ALA A 495 28.90 14.47 19.14
CA ALA A 495 28.06 13.28 19.08
C ALA A 495 27.46 12.99 20.47
N PRO A 496 26.13 13.02 20.65
CA PRO A 496 25.49 12.57 21.87
C PRO A 496 25.51 11.03 21.94
N VAL A 497 25.16 10.50 23.11
CA VAL A 497 24.90 9.06 23.27
C VAL A 497 23.58 8.77 22.55
N LEU A 498 23.63 7.91 21.54
CA LEU A 498 22.43 7.48 20.82
C LEU A 498 21.53 6.63 21.75
N PRO A 499 20.20 6.83 21.72
CA PRO A 499 19.26 5.94 22.38
C PRO A 499 19.38 4.54 21.78
N GLU A 500 19.02 3.52 22.55
CA GLU A 500 19.10 2.14 22.06
C GLU A 500 18.05 1.91 20.96
N MET A 501 18.53 1.95 19.72
CA MET A 501 17.76 1.62 18.52
C MET A 501 17.94 0.16 18.15
N ASN A 502 16.87 -0.41 17.63
CA ASN A 502 16.88 -1.74 17.07
C ASN A 502 16.38 -1.71 15.61
N ARG A 503 17.06 -2.44 14.73
CA ARG A 503 16.59 -2.72 13.37
C ARG A 503 16.21 -4.17 13.30
N LEU A 504 14.99 -4.43 12.85
CA LEU A 504 14.59 -5.77 12.47
C LEU A 504 14.70 -5.92 10.95
N MET A 505 15.64 -6.76 10.52
CA MET A 505 15.71 -7.24 9.15
C MET A 505 15.06 -8.62 9.08
N THR A 506 14.13 -8.83 8.15
CA THR A 506 13.54 -10.14 7.87
C THR A 506 13.73 -10.49 6.40
N TRP A 507 14.34 -11.64 6.12
CA TRP A 507 14.48 -12.23 4.79
C TRP A 507 13.53 -13.41 4.66
N VAL A 508 12.79 -13.45 3.56
CA VAL A 508 11.97 -14.59 3.15
C VAL A 508 12.69 -15.29 2.01
N ILE A 509 13.17 -16.49 2.28
CA ILE A 509 14.07 -17.24 1.39
C ILE A 509 13.35 -18.50 0.96
N GLU A 510 13.45 -18.86 -0.32
CA GLU A 510 12.96 -20.13 -0.83
C GLU A 510 14.11 -21.05 -1.27
N THR A 511 14.00 -22.33 -0.92
CA THR A 511 14.93 -23.38 -1.34
C THR A 511 14.16 -24.57 -1.91
N PRO A 512 14.83 -25.43 -2.72
CA PRO A 512 14.31 -26.76 -3.03
C PRO A 512 14.01 -27.57 -1.75
N LEU A 513 13.05 -28.51 -1.82
CA LEU A 513 12.69 -29.37 -0.68
C LEU A 513 13.86 -30.22 -0.17
N ASP A 514 14.74 -30.64 -1.08
CA ASP A 514 15.89 -31.49 -0.78
C ASP A 514 17.13 -30.70 -0.31
N TRP A 515 17.05 -29.36 -0.26
CA TRP A 515 18.16 -28.48 0.12
C TRP A 515 18.76 -28.86 1.48
N ARG A 516 17.93 -29.22 2.46
CA ARG A 516 18.37 -29.71 3.77
C ARG A 516 17.47 -30.83 4.27
N ASN A 517 17.68 -32.04 3.73
CA ASN A 517 17.04 -33.29 4.19
C ASN A 517 17.29 -33.64 5.69
N GLY A 518 18.03 -32.81 6.45
CA GLY A 518 18.48 -33.05 7.83
C GLY A 518 17.56 -32.52 8.94
N MET A 519 16.80 -31.44 8.74
CA MET A 519 16.03 -30.83 9.86
C MET A 519 14.95 -31.73 10.47
N VAL A 520 14.48 -32.69 9.69
CA VAL A 520 13.49 -33.69 10.12
C VAL A 520 14.13 -34.76 11.03
N LYS A 521 15.43 -35.03 10.87
CA LYS A 521 16.16 -36.07 11.61
C LYS A 521 16.82 -35.56 12.89
N ASP A 522 17.11 -34.28 12.95
CA ASP A 522 17.83 -33.69 14.08
C ASP A 522 16.86 -33.47 15.27
N GLY A 523 17.24 -33.94 16.46
CA GLY A 523 16.51 -33.68 17.71
C GLY A 523 16.70 -32.24 18.22
N GLY A 524 17.54 -31.47 17.54
CA GLY A 524 17.83 -30.07 17.82
C GLY A 524 18.02 -29.25 16.53
N VAL A 525 18.04 -27.94 16.69
CA VAL A 525 18.23 -26.97 15.61
C VAL A 525 19.13 -25.84 16.09
N ASP A 526 20.09 -25.42 15.27
CA ASP A 526 20.86 -24.20 15.45
C ASP A 526 20.30 -23.12 14.49
N PRO A 527 19.44 -22.21 14.99
CA PRO A 527 18.81 -21.19 14.15
C PRO A 527 19.80 -20.18 13.57
N GLY A 528 20.90 -19.90 14.27
CA GLY A 528 21.89 -18.91 13.86
C GLY A 528 22.70 -19.40 12.67
N ARG A 529 23.28 -20.59 12.80
CA ARG A 529 24.01 -21.24 11.70
C ARG A 529 23.13 -21.45 10.48
N LEU A 530 21.87 -21.83 10.68
CA LEU A 530 20.90 -21.97 9.60
C LEU A 530 20.62 -20.65 8.88
N GLY A 531 20.46 -19.56 9.64
CA GLY A 531 20.26 -18.22 9.08
C GLY A 531 21.44 -17.81 8.19
N GLU A 532 22.68 -18.02 8.66
CA GLU A 532 23.89 -17.74 7.89
C GLU A 532 24.03 -18.62 6.63
N GLU A 533 23.76 -19.93 6.75
CA GLU A 533 23.78 -20.87 5.62
C GLU A 533 22.77 -20.46 4.53
N LEU A 534 21.57 -20.02 4.92
CA LEU A 534 20.53 -19.54 4.00
C LEU A 534 20.93 -18.23 3.30
N LEU A 535 21.42 -17.23 4.04
CA LEU A 535 21.87 -15.96 3.44
C LEU A 535 23.03 -16.18 2.47
N LYS A 536 23.96 -17.09 2.80
CA LYS A 536 25.04 -17.49 1.91
C LYS A 536 24.52 -18.21 0.66
N ALA A 537 23.48 -19.05 0.78
CA ALA A 537 22.87 -19.73 -0.34
C ALA A 537 22.20 -18.75 -1.31
N VAL A 538 21.54 -17.69 -0.81
CA VAL A 538 20.98 -16.61 -1.63
C VAL A 538 22.10 -15.90 -2.41
N ASN A 539 23.19 -15.50 -1.73
CA ASN A 539 24.34 -14.85 -2.39
C ASN A 539 25.00 -15.74 -3.46
N GLN A 540 24.88 -17.06 -3.35
CA GLN A 540 25.40 -18.03 -4.32
C GLN A 540 24.41 -18.40 -5.44
N GLY A 541 23.19 -17.82 -5.44
CA GLY A 541 22.13 -18.19 -6.39
C GLY A 541 21.59 -19.61 -6.19
N LYS A 542 21.85 -20.25 -5.04
CA LYS A 542 21.35 -21.58 -4.67
C LYS A 542 20.00 -21.54 -3.94
N ALA A 543 19.61 -20.36 -3.49
CA ALA A 543 18.34 -20.06 -2.88
C ALA A 543 17.80 -18.76 -3.47
N GLU A 544 16.48 -18.57 -3.43
CA GLU A 544 15.80 -17.42 -3.99
C GLU A 544 15.32 -16.49 -2.87
N LEU A 545 15.63 -15.20 -2.95
CA LEU A 545 15.01 -14.21 -2.07
C LEU A 545 13.60 -13.89 -2.59
N LYS A 546 12.58 -14.20 -1.80
CA LYS A 546 11.17 -13.97 -2.11
C LYS A 546 10.56 -12.76 -1.44
N GLY A 547 11.16 -12.31 -0.34
CA GLY A 547 10.69 -11.18 0.44
C GLY A 547 11.83 -10.62 1.27
N LEU A 548 11.76 -9.33 1.55
CA LEU A 548 12.71 -8.61 2.39
C LEU A 548 11.93 -7.52 3.11
N LEU A 549 12.21 -7.32 4.39
CA LEU A 549 11.68 -6.22 5.17
C LEU A 549 12.72 -5.71 6.16
N SER A 550 12.81 -4.39 6.28
CA SER A 550 13.61 -3.69 7.28
C SER A 550 12.74 -2.69 7.99
N HIS A 551 12.68 -2.76 9.31
CA HIS A 551 12.08 -1.72 10.13
C HIS A 551 13.07 -1.26 11.19
N ASP A 552 13.17 0.06 11.36
CA ASP A 552 13.79 0.67 12.52
C ASP A 552 12.72 0.94 13.58
N GLN A 553 13.04 0.62 14.83
CA GLN A 553 12.17 0.94 15.94
C GLN A 553 12.97 1.29 17.18
N TRP A 554 12.43 2.23 17.94
CA TRP A 554 12.93 2.52 19.26
C TRP A 554 12.50 1.44 20.24
N ARG A 555 13.44 0.90 21.01
CA ARG A 555 13.24 -0.17 22.00
C ARG A 555 12.07 0.07 22.99
N GLN A 556 11.78 1.32 23.34
CA GLN A 556 10.72 1.66 24.30
C GLN A 556 9.33 1.83 23.66
N GLU A 557 9.24 1.98 22.34
CA GLU A 557 7.99 2.17 21.62
C GLU A 557 7.30 0.83 21.38
N ARG A 558 6.04 0.71 21.82
CA ARG A 558 5.21 -0.50 21.61
C ARG A 558 4.32 -0.41 20.37
N MET A 559 4.68 0.45 19.42
CA MET A 559 3.91 0.60 18.19
C MET A 559 4.05 -0.63 17.30
N SER A 560 2.96 -0.97 16.62
CA SER A 560 2.99 -1.96 15.55
C SER A 560 3.35 -1.23 14.27
N LEU A 561 4.46 -1.61 13.65
CA LEU A 561 4.92 -1.04 12.40
C LEU A 561 4.30 -1.83 11.25
N HIS A 562 3.63 -1.12 10.35
CA HIS A 562 2.95 -1.69 9.21
C HIS A 562 3.75 -1.46 7.93
N SER A 563 3.76 -2.45 7.05
CA SER A 563 4.26 -2.32 5.68
C SER A 563 3.36 -3.06 4.71
N TYR A 564 3.19 -2.46 3.54
CA TYR A 564 2.44 -2.96 2.40
C TYR A 564 3.27 -2.70 1.15
N LEU A 565 3.64 -3.75 0.44
CA LEU A 565 4.33 -3.72 -0.85
C LEU A 565 3.49 -4.51 -1.85
N GLY A 566 2.31 -3.98 -2.14
CA GLY A 566 1.29 -4.64 -2.93
C GLY A 566 1.17 -4.11 -4.36
N LYS A 567 0.41 -4.82 -5.17
CA LYS A 567 -0.15 -4.40 -6.46
C LYS A 567 -1.60 -4.83 -6.52
N PRO A 568 -2.51 -3.98 -7.02
CA PRO A 568 -3.92 -4.33 -7.04
C PRO A 568 -4.26 -5.33 -8.14
N VAL A 569 -5.05 -6.32 -7.77
CA VAL A 569 -5.75 -7.25 -8.64
C VAL A 569 -7.23 -7.02 -8.45
N ILE A 570 -7.91 -6.70 -9.53
CA ILE A 570 -9.35 -6.42 -9.58
C ILE A 570 -10.06 -7.67 -10.08
N PHE A 571 -11.25 -7.98 -9.56
CA PHE A 571 -12.07 -9.14 -9.98
C PHE A 571 -13.51 -9.00 -9.47
N PHE A 572 -14.46 -9.81 -9.95
CA PHE A 572 -15.81 -9.83 -9.37
C PHE A 572 -15.79 -10.47 -7.97
N GLU A 573 -16.35 -9.77 -6.97
CA GLU A 573 -16.35 -10.20 -5.57
C GLU A 573 -17.75 -10.11 -4.95
N ASN A 574 -17.93 -10.78 -3.82
CA ASN A 574 -19.11 -10.79 -2.95
C ASN A 574 -20.32 -11.49 -3.57
N MET A 575 -20.92 -10.97 -4.64
CA MET A 575 -22.10 -11.58 -5.25
C MET A 575 -22.32 -11.15 -6.71
N VAL A 576 -23.04 -12.00 -7.45
CA VAL A 576 -23.49 -11.75 -8.82
C VAL A 576 -25.00 -11.97 -8.93
N ASN A 577 -25.71 -10.96 -9.41
CA ASN A 577 -27.12 -11.07 -9.78
C ASN A 577 -27.23 -11.81 -11.11
N THR A 578 -28.17 -12.74 -11.18
CA THR A 578 -28.40 -13.60 -12.34
C THR A 578 -29.84 -13.46 -12.82
N ALA A 579 -30.03 -13.50 -14.13
CA ALA A 579 -31.35 -13.61 -14.73
C ALA A 579 -31.37 -14.73 -15.75
N VAL A 580 -32.30 -15.64 -15.54
CA VAL A 580 -32.35 -16.91 -16.25
C VAL A 580 -33.32 -16.81 -17.43
N HIS A 581 -32.89 -17.24 -18.62
CA HIS A 581 -33.66 -17.23 -19.86
C HIS A 581 -33.55 -18.58 -20.58
N PRO A 582 -34.55 -19.04 -21.37
CA PRO A 582 -34.43 -20.28 -22.14
C PRO A 582 -33.22 -20.34 -23.09
N GLY A 583 -32.71 -19.18 -23.49
CA GLY A 583 -31.51 -19.02 -24.32
C GLY A 583 -30.18 -18.86 -23.57
N GLY A 584 -30.15 -18.80 -22.23
CA GLY A 584 -28.93 -18.63 -21.45
C GLY A 584 -29.13 -17.97 -20.08
N ILE A 585 -28.03 -17.68 -19.39
CA ILE A 585 -28.05 -16.94 -18.11
C ILE A 585 -27.33 -15.62 -18.34
N PHE A 586 -27.95 -14.54 -17.89
CA PHE A 586 -27.37 -13.22 -17.90
C PHE A 586 -26.88 -12.83 -16.50
N PHE A 587 -25.80 -12.05 -16.44
CA PHE A 587 -25.10 -11.75 -15.19
C PHE A 587 -24.87 -10.26 -15.00
N ASN A 588 -25.06 -9.78 -13.78
CA ASN A 588 -24.67 -8.45 -13.33
C ASN A 588 -23.95 -8.58 -11.99
N THR A 589 -22.70 -8.10 -11.87
CA THR A 589 -22.01 -8.05 -10.57
C THR A 589 -22.54 -6.89 -9.73
N SER A 590 -22.62 -7.01 -8.41
CA SER A 590 -22.94 -5.86 -7.54
C SER A 590 -21.69 -5.12 -7.06
N GLN A 591 -20.54 -5.79 -7.04
CA GLN A 591 -19.28 -5.26 -6.53
C GLN A 591 -18.10 -5.77 -7.37
N VAL A 592 -17.07 -4.93 -7.48
CA VAL A 592 -15.78 -5.37 -7.98
C VAL A 592 -14.81 -5.37 -6.81
N GLY A 593 -14.29 -6.55 -6.51
CA GLY A 593 -13.30 -6.76 -5.50
C GLY A 593 -11.92 -6.32 -5.93
N ARG A 594 -11.11 -6.04 -4.92
CA ARG A 594 -9.72 -5.63 -5.10
C ARG A 594 -8.87 -6.27 -4.01
N ASN A 595 -7.99 -7.18 -4.43
CA ASN A 595 -6.96 -7.75 -3.57
C ASN A 595 -5.59 -7.16 -3.91
N LEU A 596 -4.72 -7.05 -2.93
CA LEU A 596 -3.33 -6.65 -3.13
C LEU A 596 -2.45 -7.88 -3.17
N ILE A 597 -1.78 -8.12 -4.31
CA ILE A 597 -0.74 -9.13 -4.42
C ILE A 597 0.61 -8.52 -4.04
N GLY A 598 1.45 -9.25 -3.33
CA GLY A 598 2.70 -8.76 -2.76
C GLY A 598 2.78 -9.01 -1.27
N ASP A 599 3.68 -8.29 -0.60
CA ASP A 599 4.02 -8.52 0.79
C ASP A 599 3.31 -7.51 1.71
N ARG A 600 2.71 -8.01 2.79
CA ARG A 600 2.15 -7.23 3.89
C ARG A 600 2.80 -7.71 5.17
N SER A 601 3.25 -6.79 6.01
CA SER A 601 3.82 -7.14 7.29
C SER A 601 3.38 -6.24 8.42
N VAL A 602 3.38 -6.84 9.62
CA VAL A 602 3.21 -6.14 10.88
C VAL A 602 4.33 -6.58 11.81
N THR A 603 5.17 -5.65 12.24
CA THR A 603 6.24 -5.89 13.20
C THR A 603 5.88 -5.23 14.53
N ARG A 604 6.10 -5.91 15.65
CA ARG A 604 5.88 -5.38 16.99
C ARG A 604 6.99 -5.82 17.94
N TRP A 605 7.38 -4.93 18.84
CA TRP A 605 8.33 -5.26 19.90
C TRP A 605 7.53 -5.69 21.12
N LEU A 606 7.79 -6.90 21.58
CA LEU A 606 7.21 -7.44 22.78
C LEU A 606 8.12 -7.00 23.93
N GLY A 607 7.55 -6.25 24.89
CA GLY A 607 8.28 -5.49 25.91
C GLY A 607 9.35 -6.27 26.70
N ASP A 608 10.23 -5.50 27.36
CA ASP A 608 11.46 -5.99 27.99
C ASP A 608 11.26 -7.14 28.97
N ASP A 609 11.98 -8.21 28.68
CA ASP A 609 12.46 -9.15 29.69
C ASP A 609 13.99 -8.93 29.66
N GLU A 610 14.50 -7.98 30.46
CA GLU A 610 15.85 -7.38 30.37
C GLU A 610 17.02 -8.38 30.37
N LYS A 611 16.78 -9.65 30.71
CA LYS A 611 17.80 -10.71 30.76
C LYS A 611 17.92 -11.54 29.48
N TRP A 612 17.12 -11.29 28.43
CA TRP A 612 16.80 -12.31 27.42
C TRP A 612 16.89 -11.90 25.95
N GLY A 613 17.37 -10.70 25.64
CA GLY A 613 17.18 -10.09 24.31
C GLY A 613 15.76 -9.57 24.13
N SER A 614 15.57 -8.63 23.19
CA SER A 614 14.26 -8.02 22.93
C SER A 614 13.35 -9.00 22.18
N GLY A 615 12.20 -9.34 22.76
CA GLY A 615 11.21 -10.18 22.09
C GLY A 615 10.59 -9.45 20.89
N GLN A 616 10.57 -10.09 19.72
CA GLN A 616 9.94 -9.60 18.51
C GLN A 616 8.70 -10.42 18.19
N GLY A 617 7.61 -9.75 17.84
CA GLY A 617 6.50 -10.36 17.10
C GLY A 617 6.55 -9.84 15.68
N PHE A 618 6.45 -10.74 14.70
CA PHE A 618 6.25 -10.33 13.32
C PHE A 618 5.13 -11.17 12.71
N SER A 619 4.35 -10.54 11.84
CA SER A 619 3.40 -11.17 10.96
C SER A 619 3.74 -10.76 9.53
N PHE A 620 3.73 -11.71 8.61
CA PHE A 620 4.05 -11.52 7.22
C PHE A 620 3.07 -12.33 6.38
N LEU A 621 2.38 -11.65 5.46
CA LEU A 621 1.46 -12.21 4.49
C LEU A 621 2.00 -11.87 3.11
N SER A 622 2.19 -12.88 2.28
CA SER A 622 2.58 -12.74 0.88
C SER A 622 1.51 -13.37 -0.01
N LEU A 623 0.89 -12.55 -0.84
CA LEU A 623 -0.11 -12.95 -1.83
C LEU A 623 0.55 -12.97 -3.20
N GLY A 624 0.64 -14.14 -3.83
CA GLY A 624 1.24 -14.31 -5.15
C GLY A 624 0.31 -13.89 -6.28
N GLU A 625 0.85 -13.87 -7.51
CA GLU A 625 0.05 -13.66 -8.71
C GLU A 625 -1.08 -14.71 -8.83
N PRO A 626 -2.32 -14.28 -9.14
CA PRO A 626 -3.44 -15.20 -9.20
C PRO A 626 -3.40 -16.09 -10.44
N LYS A 627 -3.89 -17.31 -10.29
CA LYS A 627 -4.35 -18.11 -11.43
C LYS A 627 -5.83 -17.85 -11.65
N TRP A 628 -6.22 -17.55 -12.88
CA TRP A 628 -7.63 -17.35 -13.23
C TRP A 628 -8.31 -18.67 -13.49
N GLN A 629 -9.32 -19.00 -12.67
CA GLN A 629 -10.11 -20.20 -12.83
C GLN A 629 -11.52 -19.88 -13.31
N GLN A 630 -11.99 -20.66 -14.28
CA GLN A 630 -13.36 -20.57 -14.77
C GLN A 630 -14.31 -21.46 -13.95
N TRP A 631 -15.43 -20.89 -13.53
CA TRP A 631 -16.51 -21.53 -12.80
C TRP A 631 -17.78 -21.58 -13.63
N GLY A 632 -18.22 -22.77 -14.02
CA GLY A 632 -19.37 -22.94 -14.91
C GLY A 632 -20.72 -22.64 -14.28
N MET A 633 -21.53 -21.81 -14.94
CA MET A 633 -22.98 -21.70 -14.69
C MET A 633 -23.78 -21.62 -16.00
N TRP A 634 -24.66 -22.58 -16.30
CA TRP A 634 -25.39 -22.62 -17.59
C TRP A 634 -26.81 -23.15 -17.48
N VAL A 635 -27.63 -22.83 -18.49
CA VAL A 635 -28.90 -23.49 -18.73
C VAL A 635 -28.68 -24.78 -19.53
N ALA A 636 -29.14 -25.92 -19.01
CA ALA A 636 -28.93 -27.25 -19.61
C ALA A 636 -29.52 -27.39 -21.02
N THR A 637 -30.61 -26.67 -21.30
CA THR A 637 -31.34 -26.73 -22.58
C THR A 637 -30.69 -25.92 -23.70
N VAL A 638 -29.69 -25.08 -23.40
CA VAL A 638 -29.02 -24.26 -24.40
C VAL A 638 -27.97 -25.11 -25.12
N LYS A 639 -28.18 -25.33 -26.42
CA LYS A 639 -27.29 -26.17 -27.23
C LYS A 639 -25.86 -25.61 -27.22
N GLY A 640 -24.91 -26.45 -26.80
CA GLY A 640 -23.48 -26.12 -26.77
C GLY A 640 -23.01 -25.44 -25.48
N ALA A 641 -23.91 -24.97 -24.61
CA ALA A 641 -23.53 -24.41 -23.31
C ALA A 641 -23.07 -25.51 -22.34
N ASN A 642 -21.94 -25.29 -21.69
CA ASN A 642 -21.33 -26.19 -20.73
C ASN A 642 -20.39 -25.40 -19.79
N ALA A 643 -19.91 -26.06 -18.73
CA ALA A 643 -19.03 -25.46 -17.74
C ALA A 643 -17.83 -24.66 -18.31
N GLN A 644 -17.24 -25.13 -19.41
CA GLN A 644 -16.04 -24.53 -20.02
C GLN A 644 -16.35 -23.29 -20.87
N ASN A 645 -17.60 -23.01 -21.22
CA ASN A 645 -17.96 -21.84 -22.04
C ASN A 645 -19.07 -20.96 -21.46
N SER A 646 -19.54 -21.25 -20.25
CA SER A 646 -20.64 -20.53 -19.60
C SER A 646 -20.26 -19.95 -18.23
N GLY A 647 -19.00 -19.59 -18.00
CA GLY A 647 -18.49 -19.43 -16.64
C GLY A 647 -18.04 -18.03 -16.23
N PHE A 648 -17.92 -17.83 -14.92
CA PHE A 648 -17.19 -16.71 -14.32
C PHE A 648 -15.71 -17.02 -14.22
N LYS A 649 -14.86 -16.03 -14.41
CA LYS A 649 -13.44 -16.15 -14.09
C LYS A 649 -13.19 -15.51 -12.73
N HIS A 650 -12.78 -16.32 -11.75
CA HIS A 650 -12.34 -15.84 -10.45
C HIS A 650 -10.85 -16.11 -10.24
N PRO A 651 -10.15 -15.21 -9.55
CA PRO A 651 -8.75 -15.44 -9.22
C PRO A 651 -8.64 -16.52 -8.14
N VAL A 652 -7.53 -17.23 -8.19
CA VAL A 652 -7.07 -18.13 -7.15
C VAL A 652 -5.70 -17.63 -6.72
N PHE A 653 -5.60 -17.06 -5.52
CA PHE A 653 -4.37 -16.40 -5.05
C PHE A 653 -3.49 -17.38 -4.27
N PRO A 654 -2.24 -17.62 -4.67
CA PRO A 654 -1.27 -18.29 -3.81
C PRO A 654 -1.06 -17.45 -2.54
N ILE A 655 -1.29 -18.05 -1.37
CA ILE A 655 -1.13 -17.39 -0.07
C ILE A 655 0.01 -18.05 0.68
N ASN A 656 0.89 -17.22 1.27
CA ASN A 656 1.80 -17.63 2.31
C ASN A 656 1.77 -16.61 3.45
N GLU A 657 1.33 -17.02 4.61
CA GLU A 657 1.25 -16.22 5.81
C GLU A 657 2.07 -16.89 6.91
N VAL A 658 2.83 -16.10 7.65
CA VAL A 658 3.46 -16.53 8.89
C VAL A 658 3.33 -15.44 9.93
N GLY A 659 3.01 -15.82 11.15
CA GLY A 659 3.11 -14.99 12.34
C GLY A 659 3.91 -15.74 13.38
N ALA A 660 4.94 -15.12 13.95
CA ALA A 660 5.74 -15.78 14.98
C ALA A 660 6.22 -14.77 16.02
N THR A 661 6.63 -15.31 17.17
CA THR A 661 7.30 -14.55 18.22
C THR A 661 8.69 -15.10 18.44
N ALA A 662 9.73 -14.27 18.33
CA ALA A 662 11.11 -14.72 18.44
C ALA A 662 11.89 -13.85 19.42
N LYS A 663 12.78 -14.48 20.21
CA LYS A 663 13.84 -13.76 20.93
C LYS A 663 15.09 -13.82 20.06
N LEU A 664 15.53 -12.66 19.59
CA LEU A 664 16.66 -12.55 18.65
C LEU A 664 17.94 -12.12 19.39
N MET A 665 19.05 -12.73 19.01
CA MET A 665 20.40 -12.35 19.41
C MET A 665 20.87 -11.20 18.50
N PRO A 666 21.33 -10.07 19.07
CA PRO A 666 21.84 -8.96 18.29
C PRO A 666 22.97 -9.37 17.34
N GLY A 667 22.92 -8.90 16.10
CA GLY A 667 23.91 -9.13 15.06
C GLY A 667 23.91 -10.54 14.43
N VAL A 668 23.10 -11.47 14.92
CA VAL A 668 23.02 -12.84 14.39
C VAL A 668 21.75 -13.00 13.56
N ALA A 669 21.89 -13.44 12.32
CA ALA A 669 20.75 -13.82 11.49
C ALA A 669 20.24 -15.19 11.95
N GLN A 670 18.98 -15.26 12.41
CA GLN A 670 18.41 -16.47 12.99
C GLN A 670 17.16 -16.91 12.24
N LEU A 671 17.01 -18.21 12.04
CA LEU A 671 15.77 -18.81 11.56
C LEU A 671 14.65 -18.62 12.61
N VAL A 672 13.56 -17.98 12.22
CA VAL A 672 12.40 -17.73 13.10
C VAL A 672 11.17 -18.52 12.70
N ALA A 673 11.05 -18.86 11.42
CA ALA A 673 10.04 -19.79 10.95
C ALA A 673 10.48 -20.47 9.66
N VAL A 674 9.93 -21.65 9.40
CA VAL A 674 9.98 -22.31 8.09
C VAL A 674 8.63 -22.92 7.81
N MET A 675 8.26 -22.96 6.54
CA MET A 675 7.09 -23.69 6.08
C MET A 675 7.30 -24.26 4.70
N ARG A 676 6.67 -25.40 4.42
CA ARG A 676 6.58 -25.94 3.07
C ARG A 676 5.50 -25.20 2.28
N THR A 677 5.81 -24.80 1.04
CA THR A 677 4.80 -24.23 0.16
C THR A 677 3.78 -25.30 -0.24
N SER A 678 2.49 -24.94 -0.25
CA SER A 678 1.43 -25.89 -0.53
C SER A 678 1.50 -26.36 -1.99
N THR A 679 1.22 -27.65 -2.19
CA THR A 679 1.07 -28.25 -3.52
C THR A 679 -0.38 -28.47 -3.91
N VAL A 680 -1.32 -28.21 -2.99
CA VAL A 680 -2.74 -28.47 -3.22
C VAL A 680 -3.28 -27.46 -4.23
N GLY A 681 -3.78 -27.94 -5.36
CA GLY A 681 -4.31 -27.09 -6.44
C GLY A 681 -3.24 -26.46 -7.36
N VAL A 682 -1.98 -26.86 -7.23
CA VAL A 682 -0.84 -26.39 -8.02
C VAL A 682 -0.02 -27.57 -8.56
N ASP A 683 0.88 -27.33 -9.51
CA ASP A 683 1.79 -28.39 -10.00
C ASP A 683 2.76 -28.81 -8.87
N VAL A 684 2.87 -30.11 -8.60
CA VAL A 684 3.71 -30.67 -7.53
C VAL A 684 5.19 -30.33 -7.74
N ALA A 685 5.61 -30.10 -8.99
CA ALA A 685 6.97 -29.71 -9.33
C ALA A 685 7.41 -28.34 -8.75
N THR A 686 6.47 -27.53 -8.21
CA THR A 686 6.75 -26.20 -7.66
C THR A 686 6.90 -26.14 -6.13
N ALA A 687 6.85 -27.28 -5.44
CA ALA A 687 7.01 -27.31 -3.99
C ALA A 687 8.41 -26.84 -3.53
N LYS A 688 8.46 -25.99 -2.52
CA LYS A 688 9.67 -25.40 -1.97
C LYS A 688 9.58 -25.29 -0.45
N MET A 689 10.72 -25.12 0.21
CA MET A 689 10.76 -24.68 1.60
C MET A 689 10.89 -23.16 1.62
N ARG A 690 10.02 -22.50 2.36
CA ARG A 690 10.05 -21.06 2.60
C ARG A 690 10.53 -20.79 4.02
N TRP A 691 11.63 -20.06 4.12
CA TRP A 691 12.38 -19.79 5.34
C TRP A 691 12.26 -18.32 5.70
N TYR A 692 12.01 -18.04 6.96
CA TYR A 692 11.97 -16.70 7.51
C TYR A 692 13.18 -16.54 8.41
N VAL A 693 14.15 -15.76 7.96
CA VAL A 693 15.36 -15.45 8.71
C VAL A 693 15.23 -14.01 9.20
N ALA A 694 15.46 -13.78 10.47
CA ALA A 694 15.42 -12.44 11.06
C ALA A 694 16.76 -12.10 11.71
N ARG A 695 17.21 -10.86 11.57
CA ARG A 695 18.37 -10.31 12.27
C ARG A 695 17.97 -9.04 13.00
N LEU A 696 18.39 -8.96 14.25
CA LEU A 696 18.27 -7.78 15.09
C LEU A 696 19.60 -7.03 15.03
N ASP A 697 19.67 -5.86 14.40
CA ASP A 697 20.84 -4.98 14.55
C ASP A 697 20.57 -4.04 15.73
N ALA A 698 21.56 -3.84 16.62
CA ALA A 698 21.43 -2.99 17.82
C ALA A 698 22.62 -2.04 17.96
N GLU A 699 22.38 -0.83 18.45
CA GLU A 699 23.38 0.24 18.51
C GLU A 699 24.35 0.08 19.71
N SER A 700 25.27 -0.89 19.57
CA SER A 700 26.53 -1.05 20.31
C SER A 700 26.59 -0.56 21.78
N LYS A 701 25.95 -1.28 22.71
CA LYS A 701 26.41 -1.44 24.11
C LYS A 701 26.45 -2.88 24.60
N VAL A 702 26.17 -3.87 23.76
CA VAL A 702 26.35 -5.29 24.12
C VAL A 702 27.80 -5.70 23.85
N ASN A 703 28.73 -5.10 24.59
CA ASN A 703 30.10 -5.61 24.73
C ASN A 703 30.06 -6.86 25.61
N SER A 704 29.49 -7.93 25.09
CA SER A 704 29.65 -9.35 25.45
C SER A 704 28.37 -10.08 25.07
N VAL A 705 28.38 -10.71 23.89
CA VAL A 705 27.49 -11.83 23.58
C VAL A 705 27.50 -12.83 24.76
N ASP A 706 28.63 -12.96 25.45
CA ASP A 706 28.84 -13.84 26.61
C ASP A 706 28.04 -13.50 27.89
N ARG A 707 27.64 -12.23 28.14
CA ARG A 707 26.94 -11.87 29.39
C ARG A 707 25.42 -12.05 29.33
N VAL A 708 24.81 -11.94 28.16
CA VAL A 708 23.35 -12.15 27.99
C VAL A 708 22.99 -13.64 28.11
N VAL A 709 23.96 -14.52 27.81
CA VAL A 709 23.80 -15.98 27.75
C VAL A 709 23.58 -16.64 29.12
N ALA A 710 24.09 -16.05 30.21
CA ALA A 710 24.12 -16.65 31.55
C ALA A 710 22.79 -16.53 32.35
N GLY A 711 21.84 -15.70 31.89
CA GLY A 711 20.57 -15.44 32.59
C GLY A 711 19.35 -16.19 32.05
N MET A 712 19.51 -17.01 31.00
CA MET A 712 18.39 -17.51 30.22
C MET A 712 17.71 -18.81 30.74
N ASN A 713 16.94 -18.77 31.84
CA ASN A 713 16.05 -19.85 32.36
C ASN A 713 14.81 -20.33 31.52
N GLU A 714 14.48 -19.76 30.36
CA GLU A 714 13.41 -20.13 29.43
C GLU A 714 14.07 -20.27 28.04
N GLU A 715 14.37 -21.51 27.66
CA GLU A 715 14.99 -21.79 26.38
C GLU A 715 14.16 -21.25 25.21
N PRO A 716 14.80 -20.68 24.15
CA PRO A 716 14.13 -20.39 22.90
C PRO A 716 13.41 -21.66 22.43
N ARG A 717 12.11 -21.58 22.17
CA ARG A 717 11.30 -22.73 21.77
C ARG A 717 11.15 -22.71 20.27
N MET A 718 11.56 -23.78 19.60
CA MET A 718 11.20 -24.07 18.22
C MET A 718 10.20 -25.22 18.24
N VAL A 719 8.99 -24.98 17.77
CA VAL A 719 7.96 -26.02 17.64
C VAL A 719 7.84 -26.36 16.17
N GLN A 720 7.99 -27.63 15.85
CA GLN A 720 7.85 -28.16 14.50
C GLN A 720 6.61 -29.05 14.44
N ALA A 721 5.79 -28.83 13.42
CA ALA A 721 4.69 -29.70 13.06
C ALA A 721 4.93 -30.25 11.65
N LEU A 722 4.81 -31.57 11.52
CA LEU A 722 4.99 -32.32 10.28
C LEU A 722 3.72 -33.09 10.02
N VAL A 723 3.17 -32.97 8.82
CA VAL A 723 2.13 -33.91 8.38
C VAL A 723 2.80 -35.04 7.62
N LEU A 724 2.65 -36.26 8.12
CA LEU A 724 3.26 -37.46 7.58
C LEU A 724 2.21 -38.34 6.92
N LYS A 725 2.52 -38.85 5.73
CA LYS A 725 1.70 -39.80 5.00
C LYS A 725 2.41 -41.16 4.93
N GLY A 726 1.78 -42.21 5.42
CA GLY A 726 2.39 -43.53 5.50
C GLY A 726 1.42 -44.62 5.96
N LYS A 727 1.90 -45.86 6.04
CA LYS A 727 1.12 -47.04 6.46
C LYS A 727 1.37 -47.45 7.91
N VAL A 728 1.97 -46.57 8.72
CA VAL A 728 2.27 -46.84 10.12
C VAL A 728 0.96 -46.84 10.92
N GLY A 729 0.67 -47.93 11.63
CA GLY A 729 -0.52 -48.06 12.47
C GLY A 729 -0.41 -47.29 13.77
N GLY A 730 -1.53 -46.78 14.29
CA GLY A 730 -1.58 -46.10 15.60
C GLY A 730 -1.03 -44.66 15.62
N GLU A 731 -0.80 -44.15 16.82
CA GLU A 731 -0.28 -42.80 17.12
C GLU A 731 1.08 -42.86 17.84
N ASP A 732 1.87 -43.91 17.58
CA ASP A 732 3.21 -44.07 18.18
C ASP A 732 4.23 -43.16 17.48
N ALA A 733 4.67 -42.13 18.20
CA ALA A 733 5.68 -41.18 17.73
C ALA A 733 7.00 -41.85 17.29
N GLY A 734 7.46 -42.87 18.00
CA GLY A 734 8.71 -43.57 17.69
C GLY A 734 8.64 -44.28 16.35
N ALA A 735 7.54 -45.00 16.10
CA ALA A 735 7.31 -45.73 14.86
C ALA A 735 7.19 -44.79 13.64
N TRP A 736 6.51 -43.65 13.78
CA TRP A 736 6.40 -42.65 12.71
C TRP A 736 7.74 -41.97 12.39
N LEU A 737 8.54 -41.65 13.41
CA LEU A 737 9.90 -41.09 13.23
C LEU A 737 10.85 -42.11 12.58
N GLU A 738 10.76 -43.39 12.95
CA GLU A 738 11.57 -44.45 12.35
C GLU A 738 11.21 -44.68 10.88
N ALA A 739 9.91 -44.73 10.56
CA ALA A 739 9.43 -44.84 9.18
C ALA A 739 9.92 -43.65 8.32
N LEU A 740 9.93 -42.45 8.90
CA LEU A 740 10.43 -41.25 8.24
C LEU A 740 11.94 -41.32 7.99
N ALA A 741 12.70 -41.81 8.97
CA ALA A 741 14.14 -42.02 8.85
C ALA A 741 14.50 -43.03 7.74
N LYS A 742 13.66 -44.07 7.57
CA LYS A 742 13.77 -45.10 6.52
C LYS A 742 13.16 -44.69 5.17
N LYS A 743 12.57 -43.49 5.06
CA LYS A 743 11.84 -43.01 3.87
C LYS A 743 10.63 -43.89 3.49
N GLU A 744 10.04 -44.56 4.48
CA GLU A 744 8.83 -45.37 4.35
C GLU A 744 7.55 -44.53 4.51
N CYS A 745 7.67 -43.28 4.96
CA CYS A 745 6.62 -42.26 4.95
C CYS A 745 7.13 -40.95 4.32
N GLU A 746 6.19 -40.14 3.85
CA GLU A 746 6.44 -38.87 3.17
C GLU A 746 6.01 -37.70 4.07
N VAL A 747 6.83 -36.65 4.14
CA VAL A 747 6.39 -35.35 4.68
C VAL A 747 5.53 -34.67 3.64
N VAL A 748 4.27 -34.38 3.97
CA VAL A 748 3.33 -33.69 3.07
C VAL A 748 3.36 -32.18 3.33
N ASP A 749 3.29 -31.80 4.60
CA ASP A 749 3.39 -30.42 5.06
C ASP A 749 4.40 -30.32 6.20
N GLU A 750 5.08 -29.18 6.29
CA GLU A 750 6.02 -28.88 7.36
C GLU A 750 5.86 -27.41 7.76
N VAL A 751 5.81 -27.17 9.06
CA VAL A 751 5.93 -25.83 9.64
C VAL A 751 6.80 -25.91 10.87
N MET A 752 7.66 -24.91 11.05
CA MET A 752 8.37 -24.70 12.30
C MET A 752 8.28 -23.22 12.64
N THR A 753 7.96 -22.89 13.88
CA THR A 753 7.87 -21.50 14.36
C THR A 753 8.60 -21.34 15.67
N ALA A 754 9.29 -20.21 15.83
CA ALA A 754 9.82 -19.77 17.10
C ALA A 754 8.71 -19.28 18.05
N GLY A 755 8.94 -19.42 19.36
CA GLY A 755 8.21 -18.69 20.40
C GLY A 755 7.05 -19.41 21.06
N LYS A 756 6.18 -18.61 21.70
CA LYS A 756 4.97 -19.08 22.41
C LYS A 756 3.71 -18.96 21.55
N THR A 757 3.73 -18.05 20.57
CA THR A 757 2.69 -17.92 19.55
C THR A 757 3.31 -18.08 18.17
N GLY A 758 2.62 -18.85 17.33
CA GLY A 758 3.02 -19.12 15.95
C GLY A 758 1.79 -19.40 15.11
N ALA A 759 1.66 -18.78 13.95
CA ALA A 759 0.62 -19.05 12.99
C ALA A 759 1.28 -19.18 11.63
N ALA A 760 0.80 -20.10 10.80
CA ALA A 760 1.28 -20.21 9.44
C ALA A 760 0.17 -20.71 8.53
N SER A 761 -0.03 -20.06 7.39
CA SER A 761 -1.00 -20.45 6.38
C SER A 761 -0.31 -20.54 5.03
N THR A 762 -0.46 -21.64 4.32
CA THR A 762 0.15 -21.86 2.99
C THR A 762 -0.87 -22.56 2.12
N GLY A 763 -1.15 -22.01 0.95
CA GLY A 763 -2.26 -22.50 0.15
C GLY A 763 -2.66 -21.60 -1.00
N ALA A 764 -3.89 -21.77 -1.44
CA ALA A 764 -4.53 -20.98 -2.47
C ALA A 764 -5.88 -20.46 -1.95
N ASP A 765 -6.10 -19.15 -1.98
CA ASP A 765 -7.42 -18.59 -1.71
C ASP A 765 -8.32 -18.79 -2.91
N TYR A 766 -9.35 -19.62 -2.71
CA TYR A 766 -10.10 -20.25 -3.77
C TYR A 766 -11.51 -19.66 -3.83
N TYR A 767 -11.77 -18.85 -4.85
CA TYR A 767 -13.03 -18.14 -5.05
C TYR A 767 -13.96 -18.93 -5.97
N PHE A 768 -15.25 -19.08 -5.62
CA PHE A 768 -16.23 -19.81 -6.43
C PHE A 768 -17.67 -19.31 -6.21
N PRO A 769 -18.58 -19.51 -7.19
CA PRO A 769 -19.99 -19.15 -7.03
C PRO A 769 -20.78 -20.22 -6.25
N ASN A 770 -21.64 -19.78 -5.33
CA ASN A 770 -22.63 -20.61 -4.65
C ASN A 770 -24.05 -20.23 -5.09
N GLY A 771 -24.67 -21.08 -5.91
CA GLY A 771 -26.00 -20.82 -6.47
C GLY A 771 -27.17 -21.24 -5.59
N ARG A 772 -26.93 -21.67 -4.35
CA ARG A 772 -27.98 -22.20 -3.45
C ARG A 772 -28.68 -21.07 -2.71
N VAL A 773 -30.01 -21.17 -2.56
CA VAL A 773 -30.78 -20.29 -1.67
C VAL A 773 -30.41 -20.58 -0.22
N GLY A 774 -29.68 -19.66 0.42
CA GLY A 774 -29.43 -19.59 1.86
C GLY A 774 -29.50 -18.14 2.31
N GLU A 775 -30.15 -17.87 3.43
CA GLU A 775 -30.06 -16.56 4.08
C GLU A 775 -28.58 -16.27 4.39
N ARG A 776 -28.15 -15.01 4.24
CA ARG A 776 -26.75 -14.52 4.17
C ARG A 776 -25.82 -14.85 5.37
N ASN A 777 -26.20 -15.76 6.25
CA ASN A 777 -25.53 -16.15 7.50
C ASN A 777 -25.19 -17.65 7.59
N LEU A 778 -25.10 -18.39 6.47
CA LEU A 778 -24.70 -19.80 6.51
C LEU A 778 -23.34 -19.96 7.22
N SER A 779 -23.24 -20.96 8.09
CA SER A 779 -21.99 -21.24 8.80
C SER A 779 -20.91 -21.78 7.86
N ARG A 780 -19.64 -21.69 8.27
CA ARG A 780 -18.50 -22.28 7.54
C ARG A 780 -18.74 -23.77 7.23
N GLU A 781 -19.38 -24.47 8.15
CA GLU A 781 -19.68 -25.90 8.05
C GLU A 781 -20.75 -26.18 6.98
N GLU A 782 -21.78 -25.35 6.88
CA GLU A 782 -22.86 -25.52 5.89
C GLU A 782 -22.40 -25.27 4.46
N VAL A 783 -21.46 -24.34 4.28
CA VAL A 783 -20.93 -23.97 2.96
C VAL A 783 -19.79 -24.90 2.52
N PHE A 784 -18.77 -25.08 3.36
CA PHE A 784 -17.52 -25.73 2.95
C PHE A 784 -17.43 -27.20 3.34
N ASP A 785 -18.11 -27.62 4.41
CA ASP A 785 -18.22 -29.04 4.81
C ASP A 785 -19.45 -29.73 4.16
N GLY A 786 -20.08 -29.06 3.18
CA GLY A 786 -21.30 -29.53 2.51
C GLY A 786 -21.11 -30.79 1.66
N PRO A 787 -22.13 -31.66 1.56
CA PRO A 787 -22.02 -32.94 0.85
C PRO A 787 -21.80 -32.76 -0.66
N ALA A 788 -21.13 -33.72 -1.29
CA ALA A 788 -20.95 -33.77 -2.75
C ALA A 788 -22.28 -33.80 -3.50
N LYS A 789 -23.25 -34.59 -3.00
CA LYS A 789 -24.62 -34.60 -3.51
C LYS A 789 -25.38 -33.39 -2.95
N MET A 790 -26.00 -32.61 -3.84
CA MET A 790 -26.88 -31.52 -3.43
C MET A 790 -28.05 -32.03 -2.57
N PRO A 791 -28.34 -31.41 -1.41
CA PRO A 791 -29.52 -31.75 -0.61
C PRO A 791 -30.82 -31.62 -1.42
N GLU A 792 -31.82 -32.43 -1.08
CA GLU A 792 -33.13 -32.37 -1.74
C GLU A 792 -33.87 -31.07 -1.37
N GLY A 793 -34.59 -30.49 -2.32
CA GLY A 793 -35.36 -29.26 -2.10
C GLY A 793 -34.55 -27.95 -2.14
N THR A 794 -33.23 -28.01 -2.34
CA THR A 794 -32.40 -26.80 -2.54
C THR A 794 -32.83 -26.06 -3.80
N LYS A 795 -33.03 -24.74 -3.68
CA LYS A 795 -33.45 -23.85 -4.78
C LYS A 795 -32.27 -23.04 -5.32
N PHE A 796 -32.41 -22.57 -6.56
CA PHE A 796 -31.47 -21.63 -7.18
C PHE A 796 -31.69 -20.22 -6.64
N ALA A 797 -30.60 -19.54 -6.29
CA ALA A 797 -30.62 -18.14 -5.90
C ALA A 797 -30.42 -17.24 -7.13
N SER A 798 -31.34 -16.29 -7.35
CA SER A 798 -31.15 -15.26 -8.37
C SER A 798 -29.98 -14.33 -8.03
N GLN A 799 -29.62 -14.23 -6.76
CA GLN A 799 -28.40 -13.62 -6.27
C GLN A 799 -27.41 -14.73 -5.86
N VAL A 800 -26.35 -14.91 -6.65
CA VAL A 800 -25.34 -15.96 -6.44
C VAL A 800 -24.19 -15.37 -5.64
N ASP A 801 -23.91 -15.92 -4.46
CA ASP A 801 -22.80 -15.47 -3.63
C ASP A 801 -21.47 -15.96 -4.21
N LEU A 802 -20.45 -15.11 -4.14
CA LEU A 802 -19.07 -15.44 -4.49
C LEU A 802 -18.31 -15.68 -3.18
N LEU A 803 -18.03 -16.94 -2.90
CA LEU A 803 -17.42 -17.37 -1.64
C LEU A 803 -15.95 -17.73 -1.87
N ASN A 804 -15.12 -17.50 -0.86
CA ASN A 804 -13.71 -17.85 -0.89
C ASN A 804 -13.30 -18.70 0.32
N ARG A 805 -12.29 -19.55 0.12
CA ARG A 805 -11.66 -20.34 1.17
C ARG A 805 -10.20 -20.56 0.84
N VAL A 806 -9.34 -20.40 1.84
CA VAL A 806 -7.93 -20.83 1.74
C VAL A 806 -7.87 -22.36 1.76
N VAL A 807 -7.48 -22.92 0.62
CA VAL A 807 -7.22 -24.35 0.42
C VAL A 807 -5.73 -24.60 0.63
N GLY A 808 -5.36 -25.50 1.54
CA GLY A 808 -3.95 -25.78 1.80
C GLY A 808 -3.72 -26.25 3.23
N PHE A 809 -2.75 -25.64 3.91
CA PHE A 809 -2.36 -25.96 5.28
C PHE A 809 -2.39 -24.71 6.16
N GLN A 810 -3.07 -24.79 7.29
CA GLN A 810 -3.18 -23.76 8.31
C GLN A 810 -2.75 -24.32 9.65
N TRP A 811 -1.76 -23.71 10.27
CA TRP A 811 -1.25 -24.01 11.59
C TRP A 811 -1.46 -22.82 12.51
N LYS A 812 -1.91 -23.07 13.74
CA LYS A 812 -2.00 -22.06 14.79
C LYS A 812 -1.48 -22.65 16.09
N MET A 813 -0.68 -21.88 16.81
CA MET A 813 -0.14 -22.16 18.11
C MET A 813 -0.34 -20.92 18.98
N MET A 814 -1.09 -21.07 20.07
CA MET A 814 -1.41 -20.00 21.01
C MET A 814 -1.57 -20.58 22.41
N ASP A 815 -0.98 -19.92 23.41
CA ASP A 815 -1.14 -20.25 24.83
C ASP A 815 -0.90 -21.73 25.17
N GLY A 816 0.14 -22.34 24.58
CA GLY A 816 0.52 -23.73 24.82
C GLY A 816 -0.39 -24.76 24.14
N LYS A 817 -1.33 -24.32 23.29
CA LYS A 817 -2.15 -25.18 22.43
C LYS A 817 -1.77 -25.01 20.98
N TRP A 818 -2.06 -26.02 20.17
CA TRP A 818 -1.95 -25.94 18.73
C TRP A 818 -3.19 -26.51 18.05
N SER A 819 -3.45 -26.02 16.83
CA SER A 819 -4.44 -26.56 15.92
C SER A 819 -3.92 -26.54 14.48
N VAL A 820 -4.39 -27.50 13.70
CA VAL A 820 -4.16 -27.60 12.27
C VAL A 820 -5.49 -27.76 11.55
N GLU A 821 -5.65 -27.06 10.43
CA GLU A 821 -6.66 -27.33 9.42
C GLU A 821 -5.94 -27.49 8.07
N ARG A 822 -6.21 -28.58 7.35
CA ARG A 822 -5.69 -28.74 5.99
C ARG A 822 -6.65 -29.47 5.06
N ASP A 823 -6.43 -29.31 3.77
CA ASP A 823 -7.11 -30.09 2.74
C ASP A 823 -6.35 -31.40 2.48
N GLY A 824 -7.06 -32.53 2.49
CA GLY A 824 -6.49 -33.86 2.23
C GLY A 824 -6.22 -34.12 0.74
N LYS A 825 -6.95 -33.43 -0.14
CA LYS A 825 -6.83 -33.50 -1.61
C LYS A 825 -7.27 -32.17 -2.22
N ALA A 826 -6.91 -31.95 -3.49
CA ALA A 826 -7.47 -30.83 -4.25
C ALA A 826 -9.02 -30.89 -4.25
N PRO A 827 -9.71 -29.74 -4.18
CA PRO A 827 -11.16 -29.71 -4.12
C PRO A 827 -11.78 -30.37 -5.35
N GLU A 828 -12.80 -31.19 -5.12
CA GLU A 828 -13.53 -31.85 -6.20
C GLU A 828 -14.64 -30.92 -6.70
N VAL A 829 -14.65 -30.59 -7.99
CA VAL A 829 -15.68 -29.73 -8.56
C VAL A 829 -16.90 -30.57 -8.93
N VAL A 830 -18.04 -30.30 -8.28
CA VAL A 830 -19.33 -30.92 -8.59
C VAL A 830 -20.25 -29.90 -9.27
N THR A 831 -21.26 -30.40 -9.98
CA THR A 831 -22.30 -29.56 -10.59
C THR A 831 -23.61 -29.75 -9.86
N ASP A 832 -24.08 -28.70 -9.19
CA ASP A 832 -25.42 -28.64 -8.64
C ASP A 832 -26.42 -28.37 -9.77
N VAL A 833 -27.53 -29.11 -9.78
CA VAL A 833 -28.55 -29.06 -10.82
C VAL A 833 -29.85 -28.55 -10.22
N PHE A 834 -30.23 -27.34 -10.56
CA PHE A 834 -31.47 -26.71 -10.11
C PHE A 834 -32.54 -26.89 -11.19
N THR A 835 -33.53 -27.73 -10.89
CA THR A 835 -34.70 -27.92 -11.74
C THR A 835 -35.77 -26.88 -11.43
N GLU A 836 -36.63 -26.56 -12.42
CA GLU A 836 -37.80 -25.69 -12.23
C GLU A 836 -37.45 -24.21 -11.92
N VAL A 837 -36.27 -23.74 -12.32
CA VAL A 837 -35.88 -22.33 -12.16
C VAL A 837 -36.70 -21.47 -13.10
N ARG A 838 -37.46 -20.50 -12.56
CA ARG A 838 -38.32 -19.64 -13.36
C ARG A 838 -37.48 -18.67 -14.19
N SER A 839 -37.86 -18.53 -15.45
CA SER A 839 -37.34 -17.50 -16.32
C SER A 839 -38.13 -16.22 -16.04
N GLU A 840 -37.54 -15.37 -15.22
CA GLU A 840 -38.10 -14.08 -14.83
C GLU A 840 -37.79 -13.00 -15.88
N TRP A 841 -37.14 -13.35 -16.98
CA TRP A 841 -36.73 -12.39 -18.00
C TRP A 841 -36.96 -12.91 -19.42
N PRO A 842 -37.48 -12.08 -20.35
CA PRO A 842 -38.12 -10.78 -20.10
C PRO A 842 -39.40 -10.94 -19.28
N VAL A 843 -39.60 -10.08 -18.27
CA VAL A 843 -40.86 -10.04 -17.51
C VAL A 843 -41.95 -9.53 -18.46
N ASP A 844 -42.88 -10.39 -18.84
CA ASP A 844 -44.18 -9.93 -19.34
C ASP A 844 -45.10 -9.78 -18.13
N GLU A 845 -45.35 -8.52 -17.72
CA GLU A 845 -46.22 -8.19 -16.58
C GLU A 845 -47.65 -8.74 -16.72
N ARG A 846 -48.03 -9.20 -17.92
CA ARG A 846 -49.34 -9.82 -18.22
C ARG A 846 -49.37 -11.32 -17.94
N VAL A 847 -48.21 -11.95 -17.75
CA VAL A 847 -48.08 -13.39 -17.49
C VAL A 847 -48.03 -13.60 -15.98
N ASP A 848 -48.95 -14.40 -15.44
CA ASP A 848 -48.92 -14.80 -14.02
C ASP A 848 -47.55 -15.43 -13.74
N TRP A 849 -46.88 -14.93 -12.69
CA TRP A 849 -45.64 -15.50 -12.15
C TRP A 849 -45.64 -17.02 -12.14
N LYS A 850 -46.77 -17.64 -11.78
CA LYS A 850 -46.95 -19.10 -11.72
C LYS A 850 -46.79 -19.80 -13.07
N THR A 851 -47.03 -19.10 -14.17
CA THR A 851 -47.03 -19.58 -15.55
C THR A 851 -45.76 -19.26 -16.34
N MET A 852 -44.79 -18.55 -15.74
CA MET A 852 -43.51 -18.26 -16.38
C MET A 852 -42.76 -19.54 -16.81
N PRO A 853 -42.03 -19.52 -17.95
CA PRO A 853 -41.24 -20.65 -18.41
C PRO A 853 -40.24 -21.09 -17.34
N LYS A 854 -40.02 -22.40 -17.22
CA LYS A 854 -39.05 -22.96 -16.28
C LYS A 854 -37.90 -23.59 -17.04
N VAL A 855 -36.70 -23.48 -16.49
CA VAL A 855 -35.49 -24.07 -17.07
C VAL A 855 -34.67 -24.80 -16.01
N THR A 856 -33.69 -25.57 -16.46
CA THR A 856 -32.71 -26.23 -15.59
C THR A 856 -31.40 -25.45 -15.61
N VAL A 857 -30.98 -24.97 -14.44
CA VAL A 857 -29.70 -24.26 -14.26
C VAL A 857 -28.70 -25.19 -13.59
N ASN A 858 -27.48 -25.23 -14.12
CA ASN A 858 -26.36 -25.96 -13.56
C ASN A 858 -25.34 -24.95 -13.01
N VAL A 859 -24.79 -25.21 -11.82
CA VAL A 859 -23.75 -24.37 -11.19
C VAL A 859 -22.63 -25.26 -10.65
N GLN A 860 -21.38 -24.97 -11.03
CA GLN A 860 -20.22 -25.64 -10.48
C GLN A 860 -19.83 -25.06 -9.12
N ARG A 861 -19.55 -25.94 -8.17
CA ARG A 861 -18.98 -25.60 -6.86
C ARG A 861 -17.92 -26.63 -6.43
N PRO A 862 -16.94 -26.25 -5.61
CA PRO A 862 -15.98 -27.17 -5.04
C PRO A 862 -16.55 -27.92 -3.82
N ILE A 863 -16.05 -29.14 -3.61
CA ILE A 863 -16.18 -29.95 -2.40
C ILE A 863 -14.81 -30.05 -1.76
N PHE A 864 -14.71 -29.59 -0.52
CA PHE A 864 -13.48 -29.62 0.25
C PHE A 864 -13.43 -30.90 1.10
N THR A 865 -12.24 -31.45 1.28
CA THR A 865 -12.00 -32.58 2.20
C THR A 865 -11.09 -32.07 3.30
N ILE A 866 -11.72 -31.55 4.35
CA ILE A 866 -11.03 -30.84 5.42
C ILE A 866 -10.63 -31.83 6.52
N GLN A 867 -9.36 -31.80 6.90
CA GLN A 867 -8.79 -32.52 8.03
C GLN A 867 -8.47 -31.51 9.14
N ARG A 868 -8.83 -31.83 10.38
CA ARG A 868 -8.59 -30.98 11.55
C ARG A 868 -7.97 -31.81 12.67
N ALA A 869 -7.01 -31.23 13.37
CA ALA A 869 -6.54 -31.75 14.65
C ALA A 869 -6.11 -30.60 15.56
N GLU A 870 -6.18 -30.83 16.86
CA GLU A 870 -5.73 -29.88 17.87
C GLU A 870 -5.10 -30.61 19.04
N GLY A 871 -4.23 -29.96 19.80
CA GLY A 871 -3.58 -30.58 20.95
C GLY A 871 -2.80 -29.58 21.80
N GLU A 872 -2.10 -30.09 22.80
CA GLU A 872 -1.17 -29.30 23.61
C GLU A 872 0.23 -29.35 23.01
N VAL A 873 0.98 -28.25 23.14
CA VAL A 873 2.37 -28.17 22.71
C VAL A 873 3.20 -29.13 23.57
N PRO A 874 3.93 -30.10 22.98
CA PRO A 874 4.70 -31.08 23.73
C PRO A 874 5.76 -30.46 24.64
N ALA A 875 6.16 -31.17 25.70
CA ALA A 875 7.34 -30.79 26.46
C ALA A 875 8.62 -30.88 25.60
N LEU A 876 9.71 -30.30 26.08
CA LEU A 876 10.99 -30.32 25.36
C LEU A 876 11.45 -31.78 25.12
N GLY A 877 11.73 -32.13 23.86
CA GLY A 877 12.13 -33.49 23.49
C GLY A 877 10.98 -34.50 23.40
N GLU A 878 9.75 -34.12 23.77
CA GLU A 878 8.57 -34.93 23.54
C GLU A 878 8.01 -34.72 22.14
N THR A 879 7.32 -35.74 21.64
CA THR A 879 6.65 -35.74 20.33
C THR A 879 5.25 -36.27 20.51
N VAL A 880 4.27 -35.52 20.03
CA VAL A 880 2.86 -35.90 20.01
C VAL A 880 2.46 -36.22 18.59
N VAL A 881 1.73 -37.32 18.40
CA VAL A 881 1.15 -37.70 17.12
C VAL A 881 -0.37 -37.69 17.26
N LYS A 882 -1.07 -37.08 16.30
CA LYS A 882 -2.52 -37.18 16.19
C LYS A 882 -2.93 -37.59 14.79
N ARG A 883 -3.94 -38.44 14.69
CA ARG A 883 -4.48 -38.90 13.41
C ARG A 883 -5.25 -37.78 12.70
N LEU A 884 -4.95 -37.58 11.42
CA LEU A 884 -5.69 -36.68 10.52
C LEU A 884 -6.60 -37.46 9.56
N SER A 885 -6.15 -38.62 9.09
CA SER A 885 -6.91 -39.53 8.24
C SER A 885 -6.47 -40.98 8.46
N GLU A 886 -6.98 -41.93 7.67
CA GLU A 886 -6.54 -43.34 7.75
C GLU A 886 -5.04 -43.50 7.49
N SER A 887 -4.46 -42.67 6.61
CA SER A 887 -3.07 -42.76 6.15
C SER A 887 -2.19 -41.58 6.54
N GLU A 888 -2.73 -40.57 7.23
CA GLU A 888 -2.01 -39.34 7.57
C GLU A 888 -2.11 -39.01 9.05
N VAL A 889 -1.00 -38.54 9.61
CA VAL A 889 -0.90 -38.05 10.99
C VAL A 889 -0.20 -36.70 11.02
N ILE A 890 -0.54 -35.87 12.00
CA ILE A 890 0.28 -34.74 12.39
C ILE A 890 1.21 -35.15 13.53
N LEU A 891 2.50 -34.91 13.34
CA LEU A 891 3.54 -35.07 14.33
C LEU A 891 3.97 -33.68 14.79
N VAL A 892 3.80 -33.38 16.07
CA VAL A 892 4.23 -32.11 16.68
C VAL A 892 5.32 -32.40 17.68
N ARG A 893 6.43 -31.67 17.61
CA ARG A 893 7.55 -31.80 18.55
C ARG A 893 8.15 -30.45 18.90
N ARG A 894 8.70 -30.37 20.11
CA ARG A 894 9.46 -29.21 20.58
C ARG A 894 10.96 -29.51 20.49
N LEU A 895 11.63 -28.83 19.57
CA LEU A 895 13.05 -29.04 19.27
C LEU A 895 13.94 -28.37 20.33
N ARG A 896 15.10 -29.00 20.59
CA ARG A 896 16.18 -28.38 21.35
C ARG A 896 16.86 -27.31 20.49
N VAL A 897 17.08 -26.13 21.05
CA VAL A 897 17.87 -25.10 20.35
C VAL A 897 19.34 -25.30 20.72
N GLU A 898 20.13 -25.71 19.73
CA GLU A 898 21.59 -25.85 19.82
C GLU A 898 22.23 -24.46 19.64
N ARG A 899 23.32 -24.21 20.37
CA ARG A 899 24.02 -22.93 20.41
C ARG A 899 25.40 -23.05 19.80
#